data_AF-A0A143B6I4-F1
#
_entry.id   AF-A0A143B6I4-F1
#
_cell.length_a   1.000
_cell.length_b   1.000
_cell.length_c   1.000
_cell.angle_alpha   90.00
_cell.angle_beta   90.00
_cell.angle_gamma   90.00
#
_symmetry.space_group_name_H-M   'P 1'
#
loop_
_entity.id
_entity.type
_entity.pdbx_description
1 polymer ?
#
loop_
_entity_poly.entity_id
_entity_poly.type
_entity_poly.pdbx_seq_one_letter_code
_entity_poly.pdbx_strand_id
1 'polypeptide(L)'
;MKLQKLLSLGLILWAAAMLLAGCGSSTNSASDGTNVSGPAAQGVLVDPYIVGAVLQEIGADGGVLQRQSTPTQADGSFTFPGPLTPGSTITIKPSPVPKHNGVDYHGILKRKVGTNASGTVVVSPLTTLLAGGASEQQVLDRFAASGLTGLSSADLYADPMAAFNQTGGVTAGSRLAPLQAAMAANAFMELTGNYSPDAASLSDSNFQDAVTIVTEILNSANFSALANDPAVVDAGTALTAADFVATATSLCQSAQAAVRLGNPVLNAIDTVLITAPAVARQHYVANHGTTGGGNGGNGGGGDAVAGKVVYDNSCSSCHKFGSADTSGFAPDLANKGSLVATKIGAGHNGVSLSATQVSDLAAYLDGATTPTPPPTPTPDGGALYDGNCAGCHKFDTFDNAGFAPDLNNKSTLISAKLATGHNGVALAANEVTALVDWIAANSTVVTPPPPGPTPVPLDGAALYDGNCAGCHKFDTYDTVGFAPDLNNKSTLISAKLAAGHNGVALAANEVTALVDWIAVNSVVVTPPPPDPTPVPVDGSAIYDGNCAGCHKFGSIDTAGFAPDLNNKSNLIAAKLAAGHNSIVLAANEIAALVDWIATNSVVVTPPPPDPTPAPLDGAVLYDGNCAGCHKLGTYDSVGFAPDLNNKSALIAAKLAAGHNGVALAANEVAALVDWVATNSVVVTPPPPPTPGPLDGAALYAAECAGCHLDLASTTKPGRSAAAISAAIAGNVGNMGYIVLTAEQVQAIADALPPADPTTPPGPDYSNCTACHGQPPNGSAYPNGAGAHAVHKALANVGTVCNTCHTGAAHNGWIDLGFLSAYNAKSGSAAENPNGTATCVNVSCHGGKTTPDWSTGSINVNSDCTACHTIGTGQYNSYNSGQHSRSNHARQACTVCHNTTTLATNHFTRLDTAAMEGPAAATIGGGSTRVNSYNASTRTCTTSCHGSERW
;
A
#
# COMPACT_ATOMS: atom_id res chain seq x y z
N MET A 1 17.41 69.44 48.92
CA MET A 1 15.99 69.69 48.63
C MET A 1 15.31 68.33 48.61
N LYS A 2 14.53 67.94 49.65
CA LYS A 2 13.08 68.26 49.80
C LYS A 2 12.38 68.16 48.45
N LEU A 3 11.34 67.36 48.21
CA LEU A 3 10.29 66.82 49.07
C LEU A 3 9.50 65.86 48.13
N GLN A 4 9.18 64.64 48.57
CA GLN A 4 7.80 64.18 48.79
C GLN A 4 6.86 64.30 47.59
N LYS A 5 6.48 63.15 47.00
CA LYS A 5 5.31 62.31 47.37
C LYS A 5 4.01 62.88 46.83
N LEU A 6 3.12 61.91 46.55
CA LEU A 6 1.68 61.99 46.28
C LEU A 6 1.43 62.07 44.77
N LEU A 7 0.73 61.13 44.13
CA LEU A 7 -0.34 60.20 44.51
C LEU A 7 -0.59 59.38 43.22
N SER A 8 -0.93 58.09 43.12
CA SER A 8 -1.36 57.05 44.06
C SER A 8 -1.43 55.72 43.29
N LEU A 9 -0.99 54.64 43.95
CA LEU A 9 -1.52 53.27 44.01
C LEU A 9 -2.41 52.74 42.85
N GLY A 10 -2.22 51.53 42.34
CA GLY A 10 -1.30 50.47 42.78
C GLY A 10 -1.48 49.11 42.09
N LEU A 11 -0.47 48.26 42.33
CA LEU A 11 -0.49 46.79 42.45
C LEU A 11 -1.15 46.00 41.28
N ILE A 12 -0.41 45.26 40.44
CA ILE A 12 0.14 43.92 40.76
C ILE A 12 1.20 43.51 39.71
N LEU A 13 2.40 43.15 40.20
CA LEU A 13 3.45 42.18 39.72
C LEU A 13 3.81 42.14 38.20
N TRP A 14 5.05 42.35 37.67
CA TRP A 14 6.46 42.10 38.08
C TRP A 14 6.71 40.64 38.54
N ALA A 15 7.66 39.82 38.03
CA ALA A 15 8.98 40.04 37.43
C ALA A 15 9.43 38.73 36.70
N ALA A 16 10.06 38.78 35.51
CA ALA A 16 11.51 38.82 35.22
C ALA A 16 12.23 37.46 35.07
N ALA A 17 12.84 37.23 33.90
CA ALA A 17 14.12 36.51 33.75
C ALA A 17 14.76 36.78 32.36
N MET A 18 15.72 37.70 32.36
CA MET A 18 16.86 37.82 31.43
C MET A 18 17.90 36.70 31.74
N LEU A 19 18.89 36.27 30.95
CA LEU A 19 19.59 36.73 29.75
C LEU A 19 20.47 35.55 29.23
N LEU A 20 20.47 35.36 27.90
CA LEU A 20 21.56 34.99 26.96
C LEU A 20 22.56 33.82 27.19
N ALA A 21 22.46 32.85 26.25
CA ALA A 21 23.43 32.45 25.19
C ALA A 21 24.84 31.89 25.52
N GLY A 22 25.11 30.69 24.99
CA GLY A 22 26.45 30.16 24.71
C GLY A 22 26.43 28.72 24.15
N CYS A 23 26.93 28.53 22.93
CA CYS A 23 27.17 27.25 22.24
C CYS A 23 28.39 26.51 22.82
N GLY A 24 28.41 25.17 22.85
CA GLY A 24 29.61 24.39 23.19
C GLY A 24 29.39 22.88 23.36
N SER A 25 30.26 22.10 22.72
CA SER A 25 30.27 20.64 22.56
C SER A 25 30.89 19.83 23.73
N SER A 26 30.54 18.55 23.80
CA SER A 26 31.38 17.35 24.10
C SER A 26 31.83 16.97 25.54
N THR A 27 31.81 15.64 25.76
CA THR A 27 32.63 14.76 26.64
C THR A 27 32.29 14.46 28.11
N ASN A 28 32.28 13.14 28.38
CA ASN A 28 32.38 12.35 29.61
C ASN A 28 32.76 13.06 30.92
N SER A 29 32.08 12.67 31.99
CA SER A 29 32.68 12.61 33.34
C SER A 29 32.03 11.48 34.14
N ALA A 30 32.85 10.48 34.47
CA ALA A 30 32.63 9.65 35.65
C ALA A 30 32.66 10.58 36.88
N SER A 31 31.63 10.53 37.71
CA SER A 31 31.65 11.19 39.01
C SER A 31 31.73 10.16 40.11
N ASP A 32 32.94 10.04 40.66
CA ASP A 32 33.23 9.58 42.00
C ASP A 32 32.46 10.43 43.04
N GLY A 33 32.20 9.83 44.19
CA GLY A 33 31.10 10.17 45.08
C GLY A 33 31.21 11.51 45.81
N THR A 34 30.06 12.18 45.88
CA THR A 34 29.67 13.03 47.02
C THR A 34 28.22 12.78 47.35
N ASN A 35 27.97 12.22 48.54
CA ASN A 35 26.66 11.89 49.10
C ASN A 35 25.73 13.10 49.17
N VAL A 36 24.60 13.03 48.46
CA VAL A 36 23.38 13.78 48.78
C VAL A 36 22.34 12.74 49.19
N SER A 37 22.12 12.62 50.50
CA SER A 37 21.19 11.67 51.10
C SER A 37 19.77 12.23 51.05
N GLY A 38 19.04 11.91 49.99
CA GLY A 38 17.60 12.05 49.88
C GLY A 38 17.02 10.89 49.05
N PRO A 39 15.79 10.43 49.30
CA PRO A 39 15.20 9.37 48.48
C PRO A 39 15.02 9.86 47.06
N ALA A 40 15.38 9.01 46.10
CA ALA A 40 15.28 9.33 44.68
C ALA A 40 13.86 9.75 44.30
N ALA A 41 13.70 10.83 43.54
CA ALA A 41 12.46 11.16 42.87
C ALA A 41 12.47 10.70 41.40
N GLN A 42 13.52 10.01 40.97
CA GLN A 42 13.79 9.69 39.56
C GLN A 42 14.13 8.22 39.38
N GLY A 43 13.78 7.68 38.22
CA GLY A 43 14.05 6.29 37.86
C GLY A 43 14.19 6.08 36.36
N VAL A 44 14.53 4.85 36.00
CA VAL A 44 14.63 4.37 34.61
C VAL A 44 13.78 3.11 34.50
N LEU A 45 12.91 3.06 33.49
CA LEU A 45 12.10 1.90 33.14
C LEU A 45 12.71 1.21 31.92
N VAL A 46 13.12 -0.06 32.06
CA VAL A 46 13.96 -0.74 31.06
C VAL A 46 13.64 -2.22 30.89
N ASP A 47 13.39 -2.59 29.64
CA ASP A 47 13.25 -3.93 29.07
C ASP A 47 13.26 -3.96 27.53
N PRO A 48 14.41 -3.72 26.86
CA PRO A 48 14.94 -2.37 26.54
C PRO A 48 14.03 -1.15 26.87
N TYR A 49 14.52 0.08 26.73
CA TYR A 49 13.80 1.25 27.26
C TYR A 49 12.31 1.33 26.83
N ILE A 50 11.44 1.42 27.83
CA ILE A 50 9.99 1.50 27.63
C ILE A 50 9.60 2.99 27.64
N VAL A 51 8.91 3.43 26.59
CA VAL A 51 8.58 4.84 26.35
C VAL A 51 7.09 5.10 26.59
N GLY A 52 6.77 6.23 27.21
CA GLY A 52 5.40 6.67 27.45
C GLY A 52 4.69 6.02 28.65
N ALA A 53 5.38 5.20 29.43
CA ALA A 53 4.82 4.58 30.63
C ALA A 53 4.62 5.60 31.74
N VAL A 54 3.49 5.52 32.43
CA VAL A 54 3.25 6.26 33.67
C VAL A 54 3.27 5.29 34.83
N LEU A 55 4.05 5.59 35.85
CA LEU A 55 4.21 4.74 37.03
C LEU A 55 3.44 5.32 38.23
N GLN A 56 3.08 4.45 39.16
CA GLN A 56 2.53 4.83 40.46
C GLN A 56 3.36 4.21 41.58
N GLU A 57 3.37 4.88 42.73
CA GLU A 57 3.99 4.40 43.96
C GLU A 57 2.91 3.90 44.92
N ILE A 58 3.08 2.67 45.40
CA ILE A 58 2.18 1.99 46.34
C ILE A 58 2.95 1.76 47.64
N GLY A 59 2.42 2.23 48.77
CA GLY A 59 2.98 2.03 50.10
C GLY A 59 2.98 0.56 50.53
N ALA A 60 3.73 0.26 51.60
CA ALA A 60 3.81 -1.09 52.15
C ALA A 60 2.45 -1.61 52.67
N ASP A 61 1.51 -0.72 52.97
CA ASP A 61 0.13 -0.99 53.37
C ASP A 61 -0.83 -1.21 52.17
N GLY A 62 -0.33 -1.09 50.94
CA GLY A 62 -1.12 -1.18 49.71
C GLY A 62 -1.79 0.13 49.28
N GLY A 63 -1.64 1.22 50.06
CA GLY A 63 -2.18 2.53 49.70
C GLY A 63 -1.38 3.21 48.59
N VAL A 64 -2.03 3.92 47.67
CA VAL A 64 -1.32 4.70 46.64
C VAL A 64 -0.72 5.96 47.27
N LEU A 65 0.61 6.05 47.31
CA LEU A 65 1.35 7.20 47.85
C LEU A 65 1.51 8.30 46.79
N GLN A 66 1.83 7.92 45.56
CA GLN A 66 1.95 8.84 44.43
C GLN A 66 1.26 8.24 43.20
N ARG A 67 0.26 8.94 42.65
CA ARG A 67 -0.64 8.40 41.60
C ARG A 67 -0.06 8.37 40.19
N GLN A 68 0.97 9.18 39.93
CA GLN A 68 1.58 9.30 38.59
C GLN A 68 2.99 9.87 38.67
N SER A 69 3.90 9.27 37.91
CA SER A 69 5.16 9.87 37.47
C SER A 69 4.94 10.73 36.22
N THR A 70 6.00 11.39 35.74
CA THR A 70 6.07 11.79 34.33
C THR A 70 6.03 10.53 33.43
N PRO A 71 5.51 10.63 32.19
CA PRO A 71 5.69 9.58 31.20
C PRO A 71 7.19 9.29 30.99
N THR A 72 7.54 8.01 30.79
CA THR A 72 8.93 7.63 30.52
C THR A 72 9.41 8.16 29.17
N GLN A 73 10.66 8.63 29.12
CA GLN A 73 11.29 9.17 27.92
C GLN A 73 11.93 8.06 27.07
N ALA A 74 12.59 8.43 25.96
CA ALA A 74 13.25 7.49 25.03
C ALA A 74 14.38 6.67 25.69
N ASP A 75 15.00 7.22 26.74
CA ASP A 75 16.01 6.55 27.58
C ASP A 75 15.38 5.86 28.81
N GLY A 76 14.05 5.68 28.82
CA GLY A 76 13.30 5.10 29.93
C GLY A 76 13.21 5.98 31.18
N SER A 77 13.79 7.18 31.18
CA SER A 77 13.82 8.03 32.37
C SER A 77 12.44 8.56 32.75
N PHE A 78 12.15 8.59 34.05
CA PHE A 78 10.93 9.17 34.62
C PHE A 78 11.19 9.84 35.98
N THR A 79 10.27 10.70 36.40
CA THR A 79 10.32 11.37 37.69
C THR A 79 8.97 11.37 38.41
N PHE A 80 8.99 11.29 39.73
CA PHE A 80 7.83 11.46 40.59
C PHE A 80 7.79 12.89 41.18
N PRO A 81 6.60 13.43 41.49
CA PRO A 81 6.47 14.75 42.12
C PRO A 81 7.13 14.85 43.50
N GLY A 82 7.19 13.74 44.24
CA GLY A 82 7.81 13.65 45.56
C GLY A 82 8.88 12.55 45.64
N PRO A 83 9.73 12.59 46.68
CA PRO A 83 10.73 11.56 46.91
C PRO A 83 10.05 10.19 47.14
N LEU A 84 10.67 9.13 46.65
CA LEU A 84 10.18 7.76 46.85
C LEU A 84 10.30 7.34 48.32
N THR A 85 9.30 6.60 48.80
CA THR A 85 9.19 6.15 50.19
C THR A 85 9.85 4.79 50.36
N PRO A 86 10.85 4.63 51.26
CA PRO A 86 11.41 3.32 51.58
C PRO A 86 10.34 2.28 51.95
N GLY A 87 10.45 1.09 51.36
CA GLY A 87 9.49 -0.01 51.57
C GLY A 87 8.24 0.05 50.67
N SER A 88 8.04 1.13 49.90
CA SER A 88 6.99 1.20 48.88
C SER A 88 7.34 0.34 47.65
N THR A 89 6.41 0.19 46.71
CA THR A 89 6.59 -0.44 45.41
C THR A 89 6.19 0.51 44.31
N ILE A 90 7.08 0.70 43.34
CA ILE A 90 6.80 1.41 42.10
C ILE A 90 6.28 0.38 41.08
N THR A 91 5.22 0.71 40.36
CA THR A 91 4.64 -0.16 39.32
C THR A 91 4.16 0.64 38.13
N ILE A 92 4.26 0.08 36.93
CA ILE A 92 3.62 0.61 35.72
C ILE A 92 2.09 0.66 35.94
N LYS A 93 1.44 1.72 35.46
CA LYS A 93 -0.03 1.80 35.37
C LYS A 93 -0.52 1.14 34.07
N PRO A 94 -1.67 0.45 34.10
CA PRO A 94 -2.24 -0.17 32.89
C PRO A 94 -2.63 0.82 31.78
N SER A 95 -2.78 2.11 32.11
CA SER A 95 -3.11 3.17 31.16
C SER A 95 -2.37 4.47 31.54
N PRO A 96 -1.76 5.18 30.57
CA PRO A 96 -1.72 4.87 29.13
C PRO A 96 -0.90 3.61 28.81
N VAL A 97 -1.21 2.93 27.70
CA VAL A 97 -0.48 1.74 27.25
C VAL A 97 0.93 2.18 26.83
N PRO A 98 1.99 1.74 27.53
CA PRO A 98 3.35 2.10 27.19
C PRO A 98 3.82 1.41 25.92
N LYS A 99 4.91 1.89 25.34
CA LYS A 99 5.47 1.32 24.11
C LYS A 99 6.90 0.83 24.29
N HIS A 100 7.21 -0.25 23.63
CA HIS A 100 8.55 -0.80 23.47
C HIS A 100 8.89 -0.82 21.96
N ASN A 101 9.83 0.03 21.54
CA ASN A 101 10.16 0.25 20.12
C ASN A 101 8.94 0.50 19.22
N GLY A 102 7.97 1.28 19.72
CA GLY A 102 6.75 1.64 19.00
C GLY A 102 5.60 0.64 19.09
N VAL A 103 5.84 -0.57 19.62
CA VAL A 103 4.84 -1.62 19.85
C VAL A 103 4.28 -1.51 21.27
N ASP A 104 3.00 -1.79 21.47
CA ASP A 104 2.37 -1.77 22.79
C ASP A 104 3.03 -2.78 23.75
N TYR A 105 3.36 -2.30 24.94
CA TYR A 105 3.97 -3.10 26.00
C TYR A 105 2.91 -3.46 27.04
N HIS A 106 2.70 -4.76 27.24
CA HIS A 106 1.64 -5.29 28.11
C HIS A 106 2.13 -5.73 29.49
N GLY A 107 3.44 -5.67 29.74
CA GLY A 107 4.02 -6.06 31.04
C GLY A 107 3.71 -5.07 32.16
N ILE A 108 3.63 -5.58 33.39
CA ILE A 108 3.48 -4.75 34.60
C ILE A 108 4.77 -4.84 35.42
N LEU A 109 5.73 -4.00 35.07
CA LEU A 109 7.03 -3.98 35.76
C LEU A 109 6.93 -3.29 37.12
N LYS A 110 7.65 -3.86 38.08
CA LYS A 110 7.62 -3.47 39.49
C LYS A 110 9.03 -3.34 40.07
N ARG A 111 9.16 -2.45 41.06
CA ARG A 111 10.38 -2.29 41.87
C ARG A 111 9.99 -1.95 43.31
N LYS A 112 10.42 -2.76 44.28
CA LYS A 112 10.39 -2.38 45.70
C LYS A 112 11.44 -1.29 45.98
N VAL A 113 11.10 -0.25 46.70
CA VAL A 113 12.02 0.85 47.07
C VAL A 113 12.80 0.44 48.32
N GLY A 114 14.13 0.37 48.21
CA GLY A 114 15.02 0.02 49.32
C GLY A 114 15.17 1.14 50.36
N THR A 115 15.72 0.81 51.53
CA THR A 115 16.02 1.77 52.61
C THR A 115 17.15 2.75 52.28
N ASN A 116 17.97 2.43 51.28
CA ASN A 116 19.11 3.23 50.81
C ASN A 116 18.93 3.68 49.35
N ALA A 117 17.70 3.92 48.88
CA ALA A 117 17.43 4.37 47.51
C ALA A 117 17.88 5.83 47.30
N SER A 118 19.19 6.10 47.36
CA SER A 118 19.81 7.33 46.90
C SER A 118 20.24 7.17 45.44
N GLY A 119 19.79 8.05 44.56
CA GLY A 119 20.07 7.99 43.12
C GLY A 119 18.99 7.25 42.31
N THR A 120 19.14 7.19 40.99
CA THR A 120 18.12 6.69 40.07
C THR A 120 17.71 5.24 40.35
N VAL A 121 16.41 4.97 40.52
CA VAL A 121 15.89 3.60 40.68
C VAL A 121 15.63 2.94 39.33
N VAL A 122 16.03 1.68 39.17
CA VAL A 122 15.74 0.90 37.96
C VAL A 122 14.49 0.06 38.18
N VAL A 123 13.54 0.15 37.26
CA VAL A 123 12.35 -0.68 37.16
C VAL A 123 12.52 -1.57 35.94
N SER A 124 12.64 -2.88 36.14
CA SER A 124 12.91 -3.86 35.09
C SER A 124 12.19 -5.18 35.36
N PRO A 125 12.18 -6.12 34.39
CA PRO A 125 11.69 -7.48 34.60
C PRO A 125 12.40 -8.17 35.77
N LEU A 126 13.71 -7.96 35.93
CA LEU A 126 14.49 -8.54 37.04
C LEU A 126 14.02 -7.99 38.39
N THR A 127 13.81 -6.68 38.50
CA THR A 127 13.30 -6.11 39.75
C THR A 127 11.85 -6.50 40.02
N THR A 128 11.11 -6.91 38.98
CA THR A 128 9.74 -7.43 39.10
C THR A 128 9.73 -8.82 39.73
N LEU A 129 10.63 -9.71 39.32
CA LEU A 129 10.84 -11.01 39.97
C LEU A 129 11.14 -10.85 41.48
N LEU A 130 12.02 -9.90 41.82
CA LEU A 130 12.36 -9.59 43.22
C LEU A 130 11.19 -8.96 43.99
N ALA A 131 10.42 -8.08 43.34
CA ALA A 131 9.22 -7.49 43.94
C ALA A 131 8.16 -8.56 44.27
N GLY A 132 8.06 -9.61 43.45
CA GLY A 132 7.24 -10.80 43.65
C GLY A 132 7.69 -11.74 44.77
N GLY A 133 8.84 -11.45 45.41
CA GLY A 133 9.31 -12.18 46.59
C GLY A 133 10.42 -13.20 46.32
N ALA A 134 10.93 -13.31 45.10
CA ALA A 134 12.14 -14.07 44.84
C ALA A 134 13.34 -13.39 45.53
N SER A 135 14.24 -14.19 46.11
CA SER A 135 15.54 -13.69 46.57
C SER A 135 16.49 -13.52 45.38
N GLU A 136 17.48 -12.63 45.53
CA GLU A 136 18.53 -12.43 44.52
C GLU A 136 19.20 -13.74 44.12
N GLN A 137 19.52 -14.58 45.10
CA GLN A 137 20.16 -15.88 44.85
C GLN A 137 19.25 -16.82 44.05
N GLN A 138 17.94 -16.87 44.35
CA GLN A 138 17.01 -17.70 43.57
C GLN A 138 16.93 -17.26 42.10
N VAL A 139 16.94 -15.94 41.85
CA VAL A 139 16.94 -15.40 40.48
C VAL A 139 18.25 -15.76 39.76
N LEU A 140 19.40 -15.54 40.40
CA LEU A 140 20.71 -15.86 39.84
C LEU A 140 20.89 -17.36 39.55
N ASP A 141 20.51 -18.21 40.51
CA ASP A 141 20.57 -19.68 40.37
C ASP A 141 19.66 -20.15 39.23
N ARG A 142 18.49 -19.53 39.06
CA ARG A 142 17.57 -19.88 37.98
C ARG A 142 18.11 -19.53 36.60
N PHE A 143 18.72 -18.36 36.44
CA PHE A 143 19.38 -17.99 35.18
C PHE A 143 20.56 -18.93 34.88
N ALA A 144 21.39 -19.21 35.88
CA ALA A 144 22.53 -20.12 35.72
C ALA A 144 22.09 -21.54 35.32
N ALA A 145 21.03 -22.07 35.95
CA ALA A 145 20.43 -23.35 35.61
C ALA A 145 19.83 -23.39 34.20
N SER A 146 19.49 -22.22 33.64
CA SER A 146 18.96 -22.07 32.28
C SER A 146 20.05 -21.74 31.25
N GLY A 147 21.33 -21.81 31.62
CA GLY A 147 22.46 -21.58 30.72
C GLY A 147 22.99 -20.14 30.68
N LEU A 148 22.32 -19.19 31.33
CA LEU A 148 22.79 -17.80 31.41
C LEU A 148 23.61 -17.56 32.69
N THR A 149 24.93 -17.54 32.53
CA THR A 149 25.89 -17.39 33.65
C THR A 149 26.56 -16.00 33.64
N GLY A 150 27.26 -15.64 34.73
CA GLY A 150 28.01 -14.38 34.81
C GLY A 150 27.22 -13.16 35.29
N LEU A 151 26.01 -13.38 35.81
CA LEU A 151 25.22 -12.37 36.52
C LEU A 151 25.65 -12.26 37.99
N SER A 152 25.62 -11.05 38.51
CA SER A 152 25.81 -10.74 39.93
C SER A 152 24.57 -10.07 40.53
N SER A 153 24.46 -10.02 41.86
CA SER A 153 23.38 -9.29 42.54
C SER A 153 23.27 -7.83 42.09
N ALA A 154 24.39 -7.17 41.79
CA ALA A 154 24.38 -5.79 41.32
C ALA A 154 23.70 -5.64 39.95
N ASP A 155 23.83 -6.64 39.08
CA ASP A 155 23.22 -6.62 37.74
C ASP A 155 21.68 -6.70 37.79
N LEU A 156 21.10 -7.25 38.87
CA LEU A 156 19.64 -7.32 39.05
C LEU A 156 18.99 -5.94 39.25
N TYR A 157 19.79 -4.93 39.61
CA TYR A 157 19.34 -3.56 39.86
C TYR A 157 19.98 -2.53 38.93
N ALA A 158 20.87 -2.96 38.05
CA ALA A 158 21.52 -2.07 37.08
C ALA A 158 20.60 -1.84 35.88
N ASP A 159 20.79 -0.71 35.20
CA ASP A 159 20.21 -0.49 33.88
C ASP A 159 20.99 -1.33 32.85
N PRO A 160 20.40 -2.40 32.28
CA PRO A 160 21.10 -3.25 31.32
C PRO A 160 21.38 -2.53 30.00
N MET A 161 20.68 -1.44 29.67
CA MET A 161 20.87 -0.67 28.44
C MET A 161 21.98 0.38 28.56
N ALA A 162 22.39 0.75 29.78
CA ALA A 162 23.41 1.77 30.02
C ALA A 162 24.77 1.42 29.38
N ALA A 163 25.11 0.14 29.27
CA ALA A 163 26.33 -0.33 28.62
C ALA A 163 26.30 -0.17 27.08
N PHE A 164 25.11 -0.08 26.49
CA PHE A 164 24.87 0.01 25.03
C PHE A 164 24.63 1.44 24.56
N ASN A 165 24.41 2.39 25.49
CA ASN A 165 24.16 3.80 25.20
C ASN A 165 25.47 4.62 25.00
N GLN A 166 26.63 3.97 25.08
CA GLN A 166 27.92 4.57 24.75
C GLN A 166 28.17 4.40 23.25
N THR A 167 28.62 5.45 22.56
CA THR A 167 28.86 5.53 21.10
C THR A 167 29.91 4.55 20.54
N GLY A 168 30.37 3.58 21.33
CA GLY A 168 31.13 2.43 20.87
C GLY A 168 30.20 1.25 20.61
N GLY A 169 30.23 0.71 19.39
CA GLY A 169 29.44 -0.47 19.03
C GLY A 169 29.62 -1.65 19.98
N VAL A 170 28.72 -2.62 19.87
CA VAL A 170 28.75 -3.88 20.65
C VAL A 170 30.00 -4.67 20.26
N THR A 171 31.10 -4.54 21.01
CA THR A 171 32.28 -5.39 20.79
C THR A 171 31.97 -6.82 21.23
N ALA A 172 32.69 -7.82 20.70
CA ALA A 172 32.56 -9.23 21.12
C ALA A 172 32.75 -9.49 22.64
N GLY A 173 33.10 -8.47 23.44
CA GLY A 173 33.22 -8.50 24.91
C GLY A 173 32.21 -7.63 25.69
N SER A 174 31.19 -7.04 25.05
CA SER A 174 30.12 -6.31 25.76
C SER A 174 29.32 -7.24 26.68
N ARG A 175 29.00 -6.80 27.91
CA ARG A 175 28.22 -7.57 28.89
C ARG A 175 26.76 -7.71 28.44
N LEU A 176 26.47 -8.68 27.57
CA LEU A 176 25.10 -9.01 27.12
C LEU A 176 24.26 -9.65 28.21
N ALA A 177 24.89 -10.34 29.18
CA ALA A 177 24.17 -11.14 30.17
C ALA A 177 23.09 -10.35 30.97
N PRO A 178 23.33 -9.14 31.49
CA PRO A 178 22.29 -8.36 32.17
C PRO A 178 21.10 -8.02 31.27
N LEU A 179 21.34 -7.68 30.00
CA LEU A 179 20.29 -7.40 29.02
C LEU A 179 19.52 -8.66 28.63
N GLN A 180 20.24 -9.75 28.37
CA GLN A 180 19.64 -11.07 28.12
C GLN A 180 18.77 -11.51 29.30
N ALA A 181 19.22 -11.30 30.53
CA ALA A 181 18.47 -11.64 31.73
C ALA A 181 17.19 -10.82 31.86
N ALA A 182 17.25 -9.50 31.63
CA ALA A 182 16.07 -8.64 31.65
C ALA A 182 15.05 -9.06 30.59
N MET A 183 15.49 -9.20 29.33
CA MET A 183 14.62 -9.60 28.22
C MET A 183 14.04 -11.01 28.42
N ALA A 184 14.83 -11.95 28.96
CA ALA A 184 14.36 -13.31 29.23
C ALA A 184 13.35 -13.35 30.40
N ALA A 185 13.53 -12.53 31.43
CA ALA A 185 12.53 -12.41 32.49
C ALA A 185 11.21 -11.83 31.96
N ASN A 186 11.26 -10.87 31.03
CA ASN A 186 10.05 -10.39 30.37
C ASN A 186 9.41 -11.45 29.47
N ALA A 187 10.22 -12.12 28.65
CA ALA A 187 9.75 -13.21 27.79
C ALA A 187 9.10 -14.34 28.60
N PHE A 188 9.62 -14.64 29.79
CA PHE A 188 9.01 -15.57 30.72
C PHE A 188 7.61 -15.11 31.19
N MET A 189 7.48 -13.84 31.60
CA MET A 189 6.18 -13.28 31.99
C MET A 189 5.18 -13.27 30.82
N GLU A 190 5.64 -13.01 29.60
CA GLU A 190 4.81 -13.04 28.38
C GLU A 190 4.40 -14.46 27.94
N LEU A 191 5.29 -15.44 28.04
CA LEU A 191 5.00 -16.84 27.70
C LEU A 191 4.00 -17.46 28.68
N THR A 192 4.09 -17.10 29.96
CA THR A 192 3.18 -17.59 31.00
C THR A 192 1.92 -16.75 31.16
N GLY A 193 1.91 -15.51 30.64
CA GLY A 193 0.87 -14.51 30.93
C GLY A 193 0.89 -14.05 32.40
N ASN A 194 1.91 -14.40 33.18
CA ASN A 194 2.02 -14.04 34.58
C ASN A 194 2.92 -12.82 34.75
N TYR A 195 2.31 -11.63 34.77
CA TYR A 195 3.00 -10.34 34.97
C TYR A 195 3.21 -9.96 36.45
N SER A 196 2.96 -10.88 37.37
CA SER A 196 3.30 -10.70 38.79
C SER A 196 3.88 -11.99 39.37
N PRO A 197 4.95 -12.52 38.76
CA PRO A 197 5.53 -13.80 39.14
C PRO A 197 6.04 -13.76 40.58
N ASP A 198 5.73 -14.81 41.34
CA ASP A 198 6.26 -15.03 42.67
C ASP A 198 7.51 -15.91 42.64
N ALA A 199 8.09 -16.20 43.81
CA ALA A 199 9.27 -17.06 43.90
C ALA A 199 9.03 -18.48 43.35
N ALA A 200 7.80 -19.01 43.43
CA ALA A 200 7.46 -20.34 42.93
C ALA A 200 7.41 -20.37 41.40
N SER A 201 7.00 -19.26 40.78
CA SER A 201 6.92 -19.07 39.32
C SER A 201 8.26 -19.34 38.63
N LEU A 202 9.40 -19.11 39.31
CA LEU A 202 10.74 -19.38 38.78
C LEU A 202 10.96 -20.86 38.42
N SER A 203 10.16 -21.79 38.92
CA SER A 203 10.32 -23.23 38.61
C SER A 203 9.68 -23.65 37.29
N ASP A 204 8.87 -22.78 36.67
CA ASP A 204 8.15 -23.06 35.44
C ASP A 204 9.11 -23.32 34.27
N SER A 205 8.82 -24.35 33.46
CA SER A 205 9.67 -24.77 32.33
C SER A 205 9.84 -23.67 31.28
N ASN A 206 8.83 -22.80 31.10
CA ASN A 206 8.88 -21.68 30.16
C ASN A 206 9.98 -20.67 30.52
N PHE A 207 10.49 -20.68 31.75
CA PHE A 207 11.64 -19.85 32.11
C PHE A 207 12.90 -20.25 31.32
N GLN A 208 13.15 -21.56 31.15
CA GLN A 208 14.27 -22.03 30.34
C GLN A 208 14.06 -21.71 28.86
N ASP A 209 12.83 -21.85 28.36
CA ASP A 209 12.48 -21.50 26.99
C ASP A 209 12.71 -20.01 26.73
N ALA A 210 12.29 -19.14 27.66
CA ALA A 210 12.52 -17.71 27.59
C ALA A 210 14.01 -17.34 27.56
N VAL A 211 14.81 -17.98 28.42
CA VAL A 211 16.27 -17.80 28.40
C VAL A 211 16.85 -18.23 27.06
N THR A 212 16.47 -19.41 26.57
CA THR A 212 16.96 -19.98 25.31
C THR A 212 16.64 -19.07 24.12
N ILE A 213 15.38 -18.60 24.00
CA ILE A 213 14.97 -17.68 22.93
C ILE A 213 15.87 -16.44 22.92
N VAL A 214 16.08 -15.83 24.08
CA VAL A 214 16.84 -14.59 24.16
C VAL A 214 18.32 -14.82 23.94
N THR A 215 18.93 -15.87 24.50
CA THR A 215 20.37 -16.11 24.35
C THR A 215 20.73 -16.56 22.94
N GLU A 216 19.86 -17.29 22.25
CA GLU A 216 20.09 -17.70 20.87
C GLU A 216 19.85 -16.59 19.86
N ILE A 217 18.99 -15.60 20.16
CA ILE A 217 18.74 -14.45 19.27
C ILE A 217 19.72 -13.32 19.56
N LEU A 218 19.80 -12.86 20.82
CA LEU A 218 20.67 -11.79 21.27
C LEU A 218 22.05 -12.36 21.66
N ASN A 219 22.87 -12.70 20.67
CA ASN A 219 24.26 -13.09 20.88
C ASN A 219 25.24 -12.37 19.94
N SER A 220 26.52 -12.44 20.28
CA SER A 220 27.58 -11.76 19.53
C SER A 220 27.81 -12.30 18.13
N ALA A 221 27.51 -13.58 17.86
CA ALA A 221 27.64 -14.17 16.53
C ALA A 221 26.57 -13.63 15.58
N ASN A 222 25.31 -13.56 16.02
CA ASN A 222 24.21 -12.96 15.25
C ASN A 222 24.44 -11.48 15.02
N PHE A 223 24.93 -10.75 16.03
CA PHE A 223 25.33 -9.35 15.83
C PHE A 223 26.39 -9.22 14.74
N SER A 224 27.44 -10.02 14.82
CA SER A 224 28.52 -10.01 13.83
C SER A 224 28.01 -10.39 12.45
N ALA A 225 27.10 -11.35 12.33
CA ALA A 225 26.49 -11.73 11.07
C ALA A 225 25.69 -10.58 10.46
N LEU A 226 24.81 -9.93 11.23
CA LEU A 226 23.99 -8.80 10.76
C LEU A 226 24.84 -7.57 10.42
N ALA A 227 25.87 -7.29 11.22
CA ALA A 227 26.77 -6.15 10.99
C ALA A 227 27.63 -6.33 9.72
N ASN A 228 27.83 -7.56 9.25
CA ASN A 228 28.54 -7.88 8.01
C ASN A 228 27.60 -8.26 6.86
N ASP A 229 26.28 -8.24 7.08
CA ASP A 229 25.31 -8.60 6.06
C ASP A 229 25.12 -7.41 5.10
N PRO A 230 25.50 -7.54 3.81
CA PRO A 230 25.32 -6.48 2.83
C PRO A 230 23.84 -6.17 2.56
N ALA A 231 22.93 -7.04 3.01
CA ALA A 231 21.51 -6.79 3.01
C ALA A 231 21.02 -6.01 4.24
N VAL A 232 21.91 -5.49 5.07
CA VAL A 232 21.55 -4.67 6.25
C VAL A 232 22.27 -3.34 6.24
N VAL A 233 23.57 -3.35 5.94
CA VAL A 233 24.43 -2.16 5.92
C VAL A 233 25.01 -1.88 4.53
N ASP A 234 24.88 -0.64 4.07
CA ASP A 234 25.59 -0.15 2.88
C ASP A 234 27.09 0.03 3.18
N ALA A 235 27.92 -0.01 2.14
CA ALA A 235 29.38 0.13 2.28
C ALA A 235 29.77 1.48 2.94
N GLY A 236 30.14 1.44 4.21
CA GLY A 236 30.68 2.60 4.96
C GLY A 236 29.96 2.97 6.26
N THR A 237 28.83 2.34 6.59
CA THR A 237 28.03 2.61 7.80
C THR A 237 27.79 1.34 8.61
N ALA A 238 28.01 1.39 9.93
CA ALA A 238 27.88 0.23 10.82
C ALA A 238 26.55 0.26 11.58
N LEU A 239 25.95 -0.92 11.85
CA LEU A 239 24.82 -1.05 12.77
C LEU A 239 25.19 -0.51 14.16
N THR A 240 24.30 0.27 14.74
CA THR A 240 24.42 0.70 16.13
C THR A 240 23.98 -0.41 17.09
N ALA A 241 24.36 -0.27 18.36
CA ALA A 241 23.85 -1.14 19.41
C ALA A 241 22.32 -1.06 19.54
N ALA A 242 21.74 0.12 19.30
CA ALA A 242 20.29 0.33 19.32
C ALA A 242 19.58 -0.45 18.21
N ASP A 243 20.11 -0.45 16.98
CA ASP A 243 19.54 -1.22 15.86
C ASP A 243 19.53 -2.72 16.16
N PHE A 244 20.63 -3.22 16.71
CA PHE A 244 20.74 -4.64 17.03
C PHE A 244 19.78 -5.05 18.16
N VAL A 245 19.71 -4.26 19.24
CA VAL A 245 18.82 -4.54 20.36
C VAL A 245 17.34 -4.47 19.92
N ALA A 246 16.98 -3.49 19.07
CA ALA A 246 15.64 -3.40 18.52
C ALA A 246 15.29 -4.61 17.64
N THR A 247 16.23 -5.04 16.79
CA THR A 247 16.09 -6.24 15.96
C THR A 247 15.89 -7.48 16.82
N ALA A 248 16.76 -7.72 17.80
CA ALA A 248 16.69 -8.87 18.67
C ALA A 248 15.38 -8.91 19.46
N THR A 249 14.87 -7.75 19.89
CA THR A 249 13.57 -7.63 20.57
C THR A 249 12.43 -8.10 19.67
N SER A 250 12.33 -7.60 18.43
CA SER A 250 11.27 -8.00 17.48
C SER A 250 11.31 -9.49 17.15
N LEU A 251 12.51 -10.05 17.01
CA LEU A 251 12.70 -11.48 16.76
C LEU A 251 12.31 -12.32 17.98
N CYS A 252 12.66 -11.89 19.20
CA CYS A 252 12.26 -12.57 20.43
C CYS A 252 10.74 -12.58 20.59
N GLN A 253 10.05 -11.48 20.32
CA GLN A 253 8.58 -11.42 20.35
C GLN A 253 7.94 -12.40 19.34
N SER A 254 8.52 -12.46 18.13
CA SER A 254 8.06 -13.37 17.07
C SER A 254 8.28 -14.84 17.44
N ALA A 255 9.44 -15.17 18.02
CA ALA A 255 9.74 -16.52 18.50
C ALA A 255 8.79 -16.94 19.63
N GLN A 256 8.51 -16.05 20.59
CA GLN A 256 7.55 -16.30 21.66
C GLN A 256 6.14 -16.54 21.13
N ALA A 257 5.71 -15.76 20.12
CA ALA A 257 4.42 -15.98 19.46
C ALA A 257 4.36 -17.37 18.80
N ALA A 258 5.43 -17.80 18.12
CA ALA A 258 5.51 -19.13 17.53
C ALA A 258 5.48 -20.25 18.59
N VAL A 259 6.17 -20.07 19.72
CA VAL A 259 6.14 -21.03 20.84
C VAL A 259 4.75 -21.14 21.47
N ARG A 260 4.05 -20.02 21.65
CA ARG A 260 2.64 -20.01 22.12
C ARG A 260 1.68 -20.74 21.17
N LEU A 261 2.03 -20.84 19.89
CA LEU A 261 1.29 -21.64 18.89
C LEU A 261 1.69 -23.13 18.87
N GLY A 262 2.54 -23.57 19.81
CA GLY A 262 2.96 -24.96 19.97
C GLY A 262 4.20 -25.34 19.16
N ASN A 263 4.91 -24.38 18.56
CA ASN A 263 6.17 -24.70 17.88
C ASN A 263 7.27 -25.01 18.91
N PRO A 264 8.12 -26.04 18.67
CA PRO A 264 9.31 -26.25 19.47
C PRO A 264 10.20 -25.01 19.47
N VAL A 265 10.78 -24.68 20.63
CA VAL A 265 11.55 -23.44 20.84
C VAL A 265 12.65 -23.24 19.79
N LEU A 266 13.46 -24.27 19.53
CA LEU A 266 14.55 -24.19 18.54
C LEU A 266 14.01 -23.95 17.11
N ASN A 267 12.90 -24.58 16.74
CA ASN A 267 12.29 -24.37 15.43
C ASN A 267 11.73 -22.94 15.29
N ALA A 268 11.14 -22.41 16.37
CA ALA A 268 10.66 -21.03 16.41
C ALA A 268 11.81 -20.04 16.24
N ILE A 269 12.95 -20.28 16.91
CA ILE A 269 14.17 -19.48 16.79
C ILE A 269 14.73 -19.55 15.36
N ASP A 270 14.91 -20.75 14.80
CA ASP A 270 15.42 -20.93 13.44
C ASP A 270 14.54 -20.20 12.40
N THR A 271 13.22 -20.25 12.58
CA THR A 271 12.27 -19.59 11.68
C THR A 271 12.44 -18.07 11.68
N VAL A 272 12.62 -17.45 12.85
CA VAL A 272 12.75 -15.99 12.94
C VAL A 272 14.16 -15.52 12.57
N LEU A 273 15.20 -16.31 12.81
CA LEU A 273 16.57 -15.95 12.42
C LEU A 273 16.73 -15.86 10.89
N ILE A 274 15.93 -16.58 10.11
CA ILE A 274 15.89 -16.44 8.65
C ILE A 274 15.48 -15.02 8.22
N THR A 275 14.61 -14.34 8.98
CA THR A 275 14.15 -12.97 8.67
C THR A 275 14.99 -11.89 9.35
N ALA A 276 15.98 -12.25 10.16
CA ALA A 276 16.79 -11.30 10.93
C ALA A 276 17.42 -10.18 10.10
N PRO A 277 17.98 -10.42 8.89
CA PRO A 277 18.51 -9.34 8.05
C PRO A 277 17.44 -8.33 7.61
N ALA A 278 16.25 -8.80 7.24
CA ALA A 278 15.17 -7.92 6.80
C ALA A 278 14.67 -7.03 7.97
N VAL A 279 14.52 -7.62 9.16
CA VAL A 279 14.12 -6.90 10.38
C VAL A 279 15.22 -5.91 10.80
N ALA A 280 16.49 -6.29 10.71
CA ALA A 280 17.62 -5.42 11.00
C ALA A 280 17.69 -4.21 10.06
N ARG A 281 17.48 -4.44 8.75
CA ARG A 281 17.41 -3.37 7.76
C ARG A 281 16.26 -2.40 8.08
N GLN A 282 15.09 -2.91 8.47
CA GLN A 282 13.95 -2.07 8.82
C GLN A 282 14.29 -1.12 9.97
N HIS A 283 14.92 -1.63 11.05
CA HIS A 283 15.34 -0.80 12.20
C HIS A 283 16.47 0.15 11.84
N TYR A 284 17.44 -0.30 11.04
CA TYR A 284 18.53 0.54 10.56
C TYR A 284 18.02 1.75 9.76
N VAL A 285 17.13 1.52 8.79
CA VAL A 285 16.51 2.58 7.97
C VAL A 285 15.69 3.53 8.84
N ALA A 286 14.97 3.01 9.83
CA ALA A 286 14.18 3.82 10.76
C ALA A 286 15.05 4.76 11.63
N ASN A 287 16.22 4.29 12.07
CA ASN A 287 17.09 5.04 12.98
C ASN A 287 18.08 5.97 12.26
N HIS A 288 18.51 5.64 11.05
CA HIS A 288 19.58 6.37 10.34
C HIS A 288 19.07 7.25 9.18
N GLY A 289 17.82 7.05 8.74
CA GLY A 289 17.30 7.70 7.54
C GLY A 289 17.95 7.17 6.26
N THR A 290 17.32 7.41 5.11
CA THR A 290 17.83 6.92 3.83
C THR A 290 19.00 7.78 3.33
N THR A 291 20.23 7.26 3.40
CA THR A 291 21.37 7.81 2.66
C THR A 291 21.49 7.14 1.29
N GLY A 292 20.79 7.66 0.28
CA GLY A 292 21.05 7.33 -1.14
C GLY A 292 19.80 6.96 -1.93
N GLY A 293 19.53 7.74 -2.98
CA GLY A 293 18.32 7.64 -3.80
C GLY A 293 18.35 6.56 -4.89
N GLY A 294 17.18 5.91 -5.04
CA GLY A 294 16.53 5.42 -6.29
C GLY A 294 17.12 4.19 -6.99
N ASN A 295 16.36 3.22 -7.50
CA ASN A 295 14.92 2.90 -7.50
C ASN A 295 14.79 1.47 -8.12
N GLY A 296 14.12 0.47 -7.51
CA GLY A 296 12.72 0.02 -7.78
C GLY A 296 12.66 -1.19 -8.75
N GLY A 297 11.83 -2.25 -8.68
CA GLY A 297 10.67 -2.74 -7.89
C GLY A 297 10.30 -4.14 -8.46
N ASN A 298 9.41 -5.00 -7.94
CA ASN A 298 8.10 -4.72 -7.37
C ASN A 298 7.50 -5.93 -6.60
N GLY A 299 6.68 -5.60 -5.60
CA GLY A 299 5.65 -6.40 -4.94
C GLY A 299 4.83 -5.41 -4.11
N GLY A 300 3.60 -5.10 -4.54
CA GLY A 300 2.89 -3.88 -4.17
C GLY A 300 2.33 -3.85 -2.75
N GLY A 301 2.64 -2.73 -2.07
CA GLY A 301 2.07 -2.24 -0.82
C GLY A 301 2.80 -0.94 -0.50
N GLY A 302 2.13 0.21 -0.53
CA GLY A 302 2.79 1.49 -0.23
C GLY A 302 3.34 1.52 1.20
N ASP A 303 4.44 2.24 1.43
CA ASP A 303 5.04 2.40 2.75
C ASP A 303 4.29 3.47 3.54
N ALA A 304 3.47 3.04 4.51
CA ALA A 304 2.71 3.96 5.37
C ALA A 304 3.60 4.87 6.24
N VAL A 305 4.86 4.51 6.52
CA VAL A 305 5.80 5.35 7.28
C VAL A 305 6.33 6.47 6.39
N ALA A 306 6.73 6.15 5.16
CA ALA A 306 7.06 7.15 4.15
C ALA A 306 5.85 8.05 3.82
N GLY A 307 4.64 7.48 3.79
CA GLY A 307 3.40 8.21 3.59
C GLY A 307 3.08 9.19 4.72
N LYS A 308 3.41 8.84 5.97
CA LYS A 308 3.30 9.77 7.11
C LYS A 308 4.19 10.99 6.93
N VAL A 309 5.43 10.80 6.48
CA VAL A 309 6.37 11.90 6.22
C VAL A 309 5.83 12.82 5.12
N VAL A 310 5.19 12.25 4.10
CA VAL A 310 4.53 13.04 3.05
C VAL A 310 3.34 13.83 3.61
N TYR A 311 2.49 13.20 4.44
CA TYR A 311 1.36 13.86 5.10
C TYR A 311 1.80 15.01 6.03
N ASP A 312 2.77 14.75 6.92
CA ASP A 312 3.26 15.73 7.88
C ASP A 312 3.84 16.96 7.18
N ASN A 313 4.57 16.77 6.08
CA ASN A 313 5.26 17.87 5.38
C ASN A 313 4.37 18.63 4.39
N SER A 314 3.39 17.96 3.77
CA SER A 314 2.67 18.51 2.61
C SER A 314 1.16 18.62 2.79
N CYS A 315 0.59 17.98 3.82
CA CYS A 315 -0.87 17.84 3.98
C CYS A 315 -1.39 18.38 5.33
N SER A 316 -0.67 18.15 6.43
CA SER A 316 -1.08 18.45 7.82
C SER A 316 -1.45 19.93 8.07
N SER A 317 -0.78 20.86 7.39
CA SER A 317 -1.04 22.30 7.53
C SER A 317 -2.43 22.73 7.03
N CYS A 318 -3.03 21.92 6.16
CA CYS A 318 -4.33 22.20 5.55
C CYS A 318 -5.37 21.15 5.92
N HIS A 319 -5.03 19.86 5.97
CA HIS A 319 -5.97 18.76 6.15
C HIS A 319 -5.89 18.14 7.56
N LYS A 320 -6.99 17.55 8.02
CA LYS A 320 -7.05 16.73 9.24
C LYS A 320 -6.77 15.26 8.92
N PHE A 321 -6.39 14.48 9.93
CA PHE A 321 -6.25 13.02 9.83
C PHE A 321 -6.76 12.33 11.09
N GLY A 322 -8.05 12.01 11.09
CA GLY A 322 -8.74 11.33 12.18
C GLY A 322 -8.48 12.00 13.55
N SER A 323 -8.21 11.18 14.57
CA SER A 323 -7.77 11.65 15.89
C SER A 323 -6.26 11.88 15.98
N ALA A 324 -5.48 11.47 14.97
CA ALA A 324 -4.03 11.56 14.96
C ALA A 324 -3.52 12.98 14.65
N ASP A 325 -4.27 13.76 13.87
CA ASP A 325 -3.98 15.16 13.58
C ASP A 325 -5.28 15.98 13.39
N THR A 326 -5.48 16.96 14.26
CA THR A 326 -6.67 17.82 14.28
C THR A 326 -6.41 19.25 13.80
N SER A 327 -5.19 19.54 13.33
CA SER A 327 -4.69 20.91 13.14
C SER A 327 -5.12 21.58 11.82
N GLY A 328 -5.45 20.81 10.78
CA GLY A 328 -5.90 21.34 9.48
C GLY A 328 -7.34 21.88 9.46
N PHE A 329 -7.65 22.78 8.53
CA PHE A 329 -8.97 23.39 8.33
C PHE A 329 -9.80 22.78 7.17
N ALA A 330 -9.17 21.99 6.31
CA ALA A 330 -9.74 21.30 5.16
C ALA A 330 -10.25 19.89 5.55
N PRO A 331 -10.96 19.17 4.64
CA PRO A 331 -11.58 17.88 4.96
C PRO A 331 -10.60 16.83 5.47
N ASP A 332 -11.05 16.02 6.44
CA ASP A 332 -10.30 14.91 7.02
C ASP A 332 -9.95 13.85 5.97
N LEU A 333 -8.69 13.39 5.97
CA LEU A 333 -8.11 12.47 5.00
C LEU A 333 -8.06 11.00 5.47
N ALA A 334 -8.50 10.69 6.69
CA ALA A 334 -8.55 9.31 7.17
C ALA A 334 -9.39 8.41 6.25
N ASN A 335 -8.82 7.28 5.83
CA ASN A 335 -9.40 6.28 4.92
C ASN A 335 -9.74 6.81 3.53
N LYS A 336 -9.00 7.83 3.05
CA LYS A 336 -9.22 8.47 1.74
C LYS A 336 -8.00 8.39 0.82
N GLY A 337 -7.07 7.46 1.04
CA GLY A 337 -5.84 7.31 0.29
C GLY A 337 -6.05 7.16 -1.22
N SER A 338 -7.00 6.34 -1.64
CA SER A 338 -7.38 6.21 -3.07
C SER A 338 -7.93 7.51 -3.69
N LEU A 339 -8.67 8.29 -2.90
CA LEU A 339 -9.24 9.57 -3.34
C LEU A 339 -8.15 10.65 -3.43
N VAL A 340 -7.23 10.68 -2.46
CA VAL A 340 -6.07 11.59 -2.44
C VAL A 340 -5.11 11.28 -3.58
N ALA A 341 -4.84 10.01 -3.87
CA ALA A 341 -4.01 9.61 -5.00
C ALA A 341 -4.55 10.10 -6.34
N THR A 342 -5.87 9.97 -6.52
CA THR A 342 -6.56 10.47 -7.72
C THR A 342 -6.53 11.99 -7.82
N LYS A 343 -6.69 12.70 -6.69
CA LYS A 343 -6.72 14.18 -6.65
C LYS A 343 -5.35 14.82 -6.81
N ILE A 344 -4.30 14.27 -6.20
CA ILE A 344 -2.91 14.72 -6.39
C ILE A 344 -2.48 14.49 -7.85
N GLY A 345 -2.82 13.33 -8.43
CA GLY A 345 -2.52 13.02 -9.83
C GLY A 345 -3.19 13.95 -10.85
N ALA A 346 -4.33 14.55 -10.49
CA ALA A 346 -5.02 15.56 -11.28
C ALA A 346 -4.58 17.01 -10.95
N GLY A 347 -3.70 17.19 -9.97
CA GLY A 347 -3.26 18.48 -9.44
C GLY A 347 -4.12 19.01 -8.29
N HIS A 348 -3.50 19.31 -7.15
CA HIS A 348 -4.18 19.86 -5.95
C HIS A 348 -3.35 20.98 -5.32
N ASN A 349 -3.83 22.23 -5.43
CA ASN A 349 -3.22 23.44 -4.84
C ASN A 349 -1.68 23.58 -5.00
N GLY A 350 -1.14 23.13 -6.14
CA GLY A 350 0.30 23.19 -6.44
C GLY A 350 1.16 22.10 -5.76
N VAL A 351 0.55 21.17 -5.02
CA VAL A 351 1.25 20.00 -4.47
C VAL A 351 1.54 19.01 -5.58
N SER A 352 2.81 18.69 -5.80
CA SER A 352 3.28 17.69 -6.76
C SER A 352 4.07 16.61 -6.03
N LEU A 353 3.66 15.36 -6.18
CA LEU A 353 4.26 14.19 -5.54
C LEU A 353 4.63 13.14 -6.60
N SER A 354 5.71 12.40 -6.38
CA SER A 354 6.08 11.25 -7.21
C SER A 354 5.08 10.08 -7.07
N ALA A 355 5.05 9.17 -8.04
CA ALA A 355 4.16 8.00 -8.00
C ALA A 355 4.36 7.14 -6.73
N THR A 356 5.60 7.03 -6.24
CA THR A 356 5.94 6.35 -4.99
C THR A 356 5.36 7.10 -3.79
N GLN A 357 5.59 8.42 -3.68
CA GLN A 357 5.02 9.25 -2.61
C GLN A 357 3.49 9.25 -2.59
N VAL A 358 2.85 9.18 -3.76
CA VAL A 358 1.40 9.06 -3.87
C VAL A 358 0.92 7.70 -3.35
N SER A 359 1.62 6.62 -3.70
CA SER A 359 1.33 5.27 -3.21
C SER A 359 1.54 5.14 -1.70
N ASP A 360 2.61 5.73 -1.17
CA ASP A 360 2.98 5.72 0.24
C ASP A 360 1.99 6.56 1.06
N LEU A 361 1.67 7.78 0.58
CA LEU A 361 0.66 8.64 1.19
C LEU A 361 -0.72 7.95 1.18
N ALA A 362 -1.11 7.28 0.10
CA ALA A 362 -2.35 6.53 0.05
C ALA A 362 -2.36 5.40 1.08
N ALA A 363 -1.26 4.65 1.20
CA ALA A 363 -1.13 3.58 2.20
C ALA A 363 -1.15 4.10 3.64
N TYR A 364 -0.57 5.28 3.91
CA TYR A 364 -0.67 5.91 5.23
C TYR A 364 -2.09 6.36 5.57
N LEU A 365 -2.77 6.99 4.60
CA LEU A 365 -4.12 7.52 4.80
C LEU A 365 -5.17 6.40 4.93
N ASP A 366 -4.98 5.30 4.20
CA ASP A 366 -5.82 4.09 4.28
C ASP A 366 -5.38 3.15 5.42
N GLY A 367 -4.17 3.35 5.96
CA GLY A 367 -3.58 2.60 7.08
C GLY A 367 -4.13 2.98 8.46
N ALA A 368 -5.10 3.89 8.55
CA ALA A 368 -5.80 4.25 9.79
C ALA A 368 -6.80 3.15 10.25
N THR A 369 -6.47 1.88 10.05
CA THR A 369 -7.17 0.74 10.67
C THR A 369 -6.35 0.26 11.85
N THR A 370 -6.99 0.16 13.01
CA THR A 370 -6.48 -0.52 14.20
C THR A 370 -5.97 -1.93 13.83
N PRO A 371 -4.80 -2.37 14.34
CA PRO A 371 -4.18 -3.62 13.94
C PRO A 371 -5.02 -4.84 14.35
N THR A 372 -5.10 -5.82 13.45
CA THR A 372 -5.72 -7.13 13.67
C THR A 372 -4.92 -7.94 14.72
N PRO A 373 -5.54 -8.47 15.80
CA PRO A 373 -4.84 -9.23 16.84
C PRO A 373 -4.70 -10.74 16.50
N PRO A 374 -3.74 -11.46 17.13
CA PRO A 374 -3.63 -12.93 17.10
C PRO A 374 -4.79 -13.58 17.91
N PRO A 375 -5.03 -14.91 17.80
CA PRO A 375 -6.36 -15.50 17.96
C PRO A 375 -6.94 -15.28 19.36
N THR A 376 -8.10 -14.62 19.41
CA THR A 376 -8.82 -14.24 20.64
C THR A 376 -9.83 -15.34 21.02
N PRO A 377 -10.17 -15.51 22.32
CA PRO A 377 -11.19 -16.44 22.78
C PRO A 377 -12.55 -16.17 22.12
N THR A 378 -13.45 -17.14 22.16
CA THR A 378 -14.83 -17.05 21.66
C THR A 378 -15.47 -15.68 21.95
N PRO A 379 -15.91 -14.92 20.93
CA PRO A 379 -16.51 -13.60 21.13
C PRO A 379 -17.76 -13.65 22.02
N ASP A 380 -17.90 -12.68 22.94
CA ASP A 380 -19.06 -12.53 23.83
C ASP A 380 -20.10 -11.60 23.18
N GLY A 381 -21.27 -12.15 22.82
CA GLY A 381 -22.35 -11.43 22.16
C GLY A 381 -22.96 -10.28 22.98
N GLY A 382 -22.92 -10.36 24.32
CA GLY A 382 -23.43 -9.28 25.18
C GLY A 382 -22.51 -8.07 25.18
N ALA A 383 -21.20 -8.30 25.27
CA ALA A 383 -20.21 -7.22 25.17
C ALA A 383 -20.22 -6.53 23.79
N LEU A 384 -20.53 -7.29 22.73
CA LEU A 384 -20.69 -6.75 21.38
C LEU A 384 -21.93 -5.84 21.26
N TYR A 385 -23.05 -6.21 21.88
CA TYR A 385 -24.25 -5.37 21.93
C TYR A 385 -24.00 -4.07 22.73
N ASP A 386 -23.42 -4.16 23.92
CA ASP A 386 -23.17 -2.99 24.77
C ASP A 386 -22.19 -2.00 24.13
N GLY A 387 -21.13 -2.51 23.50
CA GLY A 387 -20.08 -1.67 22.90
C GLY A 387 -20.47 -1.01 21.58
N ASN A 388 -21.37 -1.63 20.80
CA ASN A 388 -21.61 -1.22 19.41
C ASN A 388 -23.08 -0.92 19.07
N CYS A 389 -24.03 -1.41 19.86
CA CYS A 389 -25.45 -1.37 19.52
C CYS A 389 -26.28 -0.53 20.50
N ALA A 390 -26.05 -0.66 21.81
CA ALA A 390 -26.85 -0.04 22.88
C ALA A 390 -26.88 1.50 22.84
N GLY A 391 -25.86 2.14 22.26
CA GLY A 391 -25.81 3.60 22.10
C GLY A 391 -26.83 4.16 21.09
N CYS A 392 -27.36 3.31 20.21
CA CYS A 392 -28.29 3.70 19.16
C CYS A 392 -29.57 2.88 19.22
N HIS A 393 -29.48 1.57 19.38
CA HIS A 393 -30.62 0.66 19.42
C HIS A 393 -31.02 0.34 20.85
N LYS A 394 -32.33 0.17 21.08
CA LYS A 394 -32.85 -0.36 22.34
C LYS A 394 -33.00 -1.88 22.26
N PHE A 395 -33.03 -2.53 23.42
CA PHE A 395 -33.34 -3.96 23.54
C PHE A 395 -34.20 -4.15 24.78
N ASP A 396 -35.51 -4.21 24.58
CA ASP A 396 -36.56 -4.07 25.63
C ASP A 396 -36.35 -4.95 26.89
N THR A 397 -35.56 -6.03 26.81
CA THR A 397 -35.24 -6.94 27.93
C THR A 397 -33.96 -6.59 28.69
N PHE A 398 -33.15 -5.66 28.20
CA PHE A 398 -31.78 -5.38 28.67
C PHE A 398 -31.51 -3.89 28.88
N ASP A 399 -31.91 -3.03 27.94
CA ASP A 399 -31.86 -1.57 28.10
C ASP A 399 -32.91 -0.83 27.24
N ASN A 400 -33.25 0.39 27.67
CA ASN A 400 -34.24 1.25 27.03
C ASN A 400 -33.64 2.58 26.52
N ALA A 401 -32.34 2.63 26.28
CA ALA A 401 -31.61 3.89 26.09
C ALA A 401 -31.46 4.33 24.62
N GLY A 402 -31.62 3.42 23.65
CA GLY A 402 -31.48 3.71 22.22
C GLY A 402 -32.70 4.40 21.58
N PHE A 403 -32.44 5.25 20.59
CA PHE A 403 -33.45 5.98 19.80
C PHE A 403 -33.82 5.28 18.47
N ALA A 404 -33.03 4.29 18.04
CA ALA A 404 -33.24 3.48 16.85
C ALA A 404 -34.14 2.25 17.15
N PRO A 405 -34.59 1.51 16.12
CA PRO A 405 -35.54 0.40 16.29
C PRO A 405 -35.06 -0.68 17.28
N ASP A 406 -36.00 -1.23 18.05
CA ASP A 406 -35.76 -2.31 19.02
C ASP A 406 -35.20 -3.56 18.33
N LEU A 407 -34.13 -4.13 18.91
CA LEU A 407 -33.52 -5.36 18.43
C LEU A 407 -34.19 -6.63 18.95
N ASN A 408 -35.19 -6.52 19.83
CA ASN A 408 -35.95 -7.64 20.34
C ASN A 408 -36.60 -8.45 19.19
N ASN A 409 -36.30 -9.74 19.12
CA ASN A 409 -36.75 -10.67 18.07
C ASN A 409 -36.28 -10.30 16.64
N LYS A 410 -35.16 -9.59 16.48
CA LYS A 410 -34.63 -9.16 15.17
C LYS A 410 -33.31 -9.82 14.75
N SER A 411 -32.94 -10.95 15.37
CA SER A 411 -31.65 -11.64 15.14
C SER A 411 -31.33 -11.92 13.66
N THR A 412 -32.32 -12.30 12.84
CA THR A 412 -32.13 -12.55 11.39
C THR A 412 -31.97 -11.27 10.56
N LEU A 413 -32.59 -10.17 10.97
CA LEU A 413 -32.46 -8.85 10.33
C LEU A 413 -31.10 -8.22 10.60
N ILE A 414 -30.55 -8.45 11.80
CA ILE A 414 -29.23 -7.95 12.19
C ILE A 414 -28.12 -8.56 11.33
N SER A 415 -28.14 -9.88 11.12
CA SER A 415 -27.18 -10.56 10.22
C SER A 415 -27.22 -9.98 8.80
N ALA A 416 -28.41 -9.72 8.27
CA ALA A 416 -28.58 -9.18 6.91
C ALA A 416 -28.14 -7.72 6.79
N LYS A 417 -28.38 -6.90 7.81
CA LYS A 417 -27.98 -5.49 7.83
C LYS A 417 -26.48 -5.30 8.04
N LEU A 418 -25.86 -6.09 8.93
CA LEU A 418 -24.41 -6.05 9.12
C LEU A 418 -23.65 -6.55 7.88
N ALA A 419 -24.19 -7.52 7.15
CA ALA A 419 -23.59 -8.00 5.89
C ALA A 419 -23.60 -6.97 4.75
N THR A 420 -24.49 -5.97 4.81
CA THR A 420 -24.61 -4.90 3.81
C THR A 420 -24.05 -3.56 4.30
N GLY A 421 -23.51 -3.53 5.52
CA GLY A 421 -23.02 -2.34 6.21
C GLY A 421 -24.15 -1.57 6.92
N HIS A 422 -23.93 -1.21 8.18
CA HIS A 422 -24.90 -0.45 9.00
C HIS A 422 -24.20 0.64 9.80
N ASN A 423 -24.36 1.91 9.40
CA ASN A 423 -23.79 3.10 10.07
C ASN A 423 -22.30 3.01 10.44
N GLY A 424 -21.49 2.33 9.62
CA GLY A 424 -20.05 2.18 9.85
C GLY A 424 -19.66 1.15 10.91
N VAL A 425 -20.63 0.41 11.47
CA VAL A 425 -20.37 -0.75 12.34
C VAL A 425 -19.94 -1.91 11.47
N ALA A 426 -18.71 -2.38 11.66
CA ALA A 426 -18.15 -3.56 10.98
C ALA A 426 -17.73 -4.59 12.04
N LEU A 427 -18.37 -5.76 12.01
CA LEU A 427 -18.05 -6.90 12.88
C LEU A 427 -17.53 -8.06 12.05
N ALA A 428 -16.60 -8.85 12.59
CA ALA A 428 -16.13 -10.07 11.96
C ALA A 428 -17.23 -11.15 11.95
N ALA A 429 -17.16 -12.11 11.03
CA ALA A 429 -18.21 -13.11 10.85
C ALA A 429 -18.50 -13.95 12.12
N ASN A 430 -17.48 -14.23 12.93
CA ASN A 430 -17.61 -14.90 14.22
C ASN A 430 -18.26 -14.02 15.31
N GLU A 431 -18.04 -12.71 15.28
CA GLU A 431 -18.66 -11.73 16.18
C GLU A 431 -20.13 -11.49 15.81
N VAL A 432 -20.45 -11.44 14.51
CA VAL A 432 -21.83 -11.39 14.01
C VAL A 432 -22.60 -12.62 14.50
N THR A 433 -21.99 -13.80 14.39
CA THR A 433 -22.60 -15.04 14.87
C THR A 433 -22.85 -15.01 16.39
N ALA A 434 -21.85 -14.60 17.18
CA ALA A 434 -21.98 -14.50 18.63
C ALA A 434 -23.04 -13.48 19.08
N LEU A 435 -23.13 -12.32 18.41
CA LEU A 435 -24.14 -11.30 18.69
C LEU A 435 -25.55 -11.78 18.35
N VAL A 436 -25.72 -12.46 17.21
CA VAL A 436 -27.01 -12.97 16.73
C VAL A 436 -27.53 -14.07 17.66
N ASP A 437 -26.65 -14.98 18.10
CA ASP A 437 -27.00 -16.05 19.04
C ASP A 437 -27.39 -15.50 20.41
N TRP A 438 -26.67 -14.47 20.89
CA TRP A 438 -26.99 -13.80 22.14
C TRP A 438 -28.32 -13.05 22.08
N ILE A 439 -28.57 -12.25 21.04
CA ILE A 439 -29.86 -11.54 20.86
C ILE A 439 -31.02 -12.53 20.74
N ALA A 440 -30.83 -13.66 20.05
CA ALA A 440 -31.83 -14.71 19.94
C ALA A 440 -32.12 -15.38 21.30
N ALA A 441 -31.09 -15.61 22.13
CA ALA A 441 -31.22 -16.20 23.46
C ALA A 441 -31.87 -15.25 24.49
N ASN A 442 -31.74 -13.94 24.28
CA ASN A 442 -32.17 -12.91 25.23
C ASN A 442 -33.44 -12.13 24.79
N SER A 443 -33.98 -12.41 23.62
CA SER A 443 -35.26 -11.85 23.15
C SER A 443 -36.45 -12.51 23.86
N THR A 444 -37.49 -11.75 24.18
CA THR A 444 -38.72 -12.31 24.77
C THR A 444 -39.49 -13.10 23.72
N VAL A 445 -39.56 -14.42 23.91
CA VAL A 445 -40.37 -15.32 23.09
C VAL A 445 -41.85 -15.04 23.37
N VAL A 446 -42.53 -14.35 22.45
CA VAL A 446 -43.99 -14.48 22.35
C VAL A 446 -44.25 -15.82 21.69
N THR A 447 -44.52 -16.84 22.50
CA THR A 447 -44.92 -18.17 21.99
C THR A 447 -46.26 -18.04 21.26
N PRO A 448 -46.37 -18.45 19.99
CA PRO A 448 -47.67 -18.53 19.32
C PRO A 448 -48.52 -19.68 19.91
N PRO A 449 -49.85 -19.52 20.07
CA PRO A 449 -50.75 -20.62 20.35
C PRO A 449 -50.95 -21.53 19.11
N PRO A 450 -51.43 -22.78 19.31
CA PRO A 450 -51.50 -23.82 18.26
C PRO A 450 -52.49 -23.50 17.12
N PRO A 451 -52.37 -24.18 15.96
CA PRO A 451 -52.93 -23.71 14.70
C PRO A 451 -54.46 -23.89 14.63
N GLY A 452 -55.14 -22.81 14.27
CA GLY A 452 -56.55 -22.78 13.87
C GLY A 452 -56.76 -21.73 12.77
N PRO A 453 -57.67 -21.96 11.79
CA PRO A 453 -57.73 -21.20 10.56
C PRO A 453 -58.69 -20.00 10.66
N THR A 454 -58.17 -18.78 10.56
CA THR A 454 -58.85 -17.60 10.00
C THR A 454 -57.83 -16.47 9.79
N PRO A 455 -57.88 -15.68 8.70
CA PRO A 455 -56.91 -14.61 8.48
C PRO A 455 -57.18 -13.44 9.43
N VAL A 456 -56.17 -13.05 10.20
CA VAL A 456 -56.14 -11.76 10.91
C VAL A 456 -56.00 -10.64 9.86
N PRO A 457 -56.73 -9.52 9.97
CA PRO A 457 -56.56 -8.40 9.05
C PRO A 457 -55.13 -7.86 9.13
N LEU A 458 -54.42 -7.82 8.00
CA LEU A 458 -53.13 -7.17 7.88
C LEU A 458 -53.32 -5.64 7.93
N ASP A 459 -52.60 -4.98 8.83
CA ASP A 459 -52.67 -3.54 9.01
C ASP A 459 -51.79 -2.82 7.97
N GLY A 460 -52.44 -2.23 6.97
CA GLY A 460 -51.77 -1.51 5.88
C GLY A 460 -50.99 -0.27 6.35
N ALA A 461 -51.37 0.35 7.48
CA ALA A 461 -50.62 1.47 8.06
C ALA A 461 -49.27 1.00 8.58
N ALA A 462 -49.27 -0.10 9.35
CA ALA A 462 -48.03 -0.70 9.87
C ALA A 462 -47.11 -1.18 8.75
N LEU A 463 -47.67 -1.65 7.63
CA LEU A 463 -46.90 -2.00 6.44
C LEU A 463 -46.24 -0.79 5.77
N TYR A 464 -46.96 0.35 5.69
CA TYR A 464 -46.40 1.61 5.21
C TYR A 464 -45.30 2.13 6.15
N ASP A 465 -45.55 2.19 7.45
CA ASP A 465 -44.60 2.72 8.44
C ASP A 465 -43.32 1.88 8.50
N GLY A 466 -43.45 0.55 8.42
CA GLY A 466 -42.33 -0.38 8.53
C GLY A 466 -41.46 -0.47 7.27
N ASN A 467 -42.03 -0.20 6.08
CA ASN A 467 -41.36 -0.50 4.81
C ASN A 467 -41.25 0.68 3.85
N CYS A 468 -42.03 1.75 4.04
CA CYS A 468 -42.19 2.83 3.07
C CYS A 468 -41.80 4.21 3.63
N ALA A 469 -42.22 4.53 4.86
CA ALA A 469 -42.04 5.84 5.52
C ALA A 469 -40.58 6.34 5.60
N GLY A 470 -39.61 5.41 5.65
CA GLY A 470 -38.19 5.77 5.71
C GLY A 470 -37.65 6.43 4.42
N CYS A 471 -38.37 6.30 3.31
CA CYS A 471 -37.95 6.84 2.01
C CYS A 471 -39.05 7.67 1.36
N HIS A 472 -40.29 7.19 1.41
CA HIS A 472 -41.44 7.81 0.79
C HIS A 472 -42.25 8.59 1.80
N LYS A 473 -42.80 9.72 1.36
CA LYS A 473 -43.80 10.51 2.08
C LYS A 473 -45.20 10.04 1.69
N PHE A 474 -46.20 10.34 2.52
CA PHE A 474 -47.61 10.06 2.28
C PHE A 474 -48.47 11.22 2.79
N ASP A 475 -48.69 12.19 1.90
CA ASP A 475 -49.46 13.42 2.15
C ASP A 475 -49.17 14.05 3.54
N THR A 476 -50.20 14.24 4.37
CA THR A 476 -50.12 14.79 5.72
C THR A 476 -49.95 13.72 6.79
N TYR A 477 -50.13 12.45 6.43
CA TYR A 477 -49.92 11.31 7.32
C TYR A 477 -48.43 11.12 7.64
N ASP A 478 -47.59 11.29 6.63
CA ASP A 478 -46.14 11.23 6.76
C ASP A 478 -45.46 12.22 5.82
N THR A 479 -44.83 13.24 6.42
CA THR A 479 -44.23 14.37 5.70
C THR A 479 -42.73 14.18 5.46
N VAL A 480 -42.16 13.09 5.96
CA VAL A 480 -40.72 12.84 5.98
C VAL A 480 -40.40 11.81 4.90
N GLY A 481 -39.41 12.10 4.06
CA GLY A 481 -39.05 11.23 2.94
C GLY A 481 -38.54 12.02 1.74
N PHE A 482 -37.55 11.46 1.05
CA PHE A 482 -36.93 12.07 -0.13
C PHE A 482 -37.45 11.49 -1.45
N ALA A 483 -38.09 10.31 -1.41
CA ALA A 483 -38.70 9.65 -2.56
C ALA A 483 -40.11 10.19 -2.85
N PRO A 484 -40.68 9.93 -4.04
CA PRO A 484 -41.98 10.48 -4.44
C PRO A 484 -43.11 10.13 -3.46
N ASP A 485 -43.98 11.09 -3.21
CA ASP A 485 -45.18 10.92 -2.36
C ASP A 485 -46.08 9.79 -2.92
N LEU A 486 -46.51 8.90 -2.03
CA LEU A 486 -47.35 7.74 -2.35
C LEU A 486 -48.86 8.06 -2.36
N ASN A 487 -49.24 9.29 -2.02
CA ASN A 487 -50.62 9.78 -2.13
C ASN A 487 -51.16 9.56 -3.56
N ASN A 488 -52.30 8.88 -3.67
CA ASN A 488 -52.96 8.49 -4.93
C ASN A 488 -52.17 7.54 -5.86
N LYS A 489 -51.18 6.79 -5.34
CA LYS A 489 -50.33 5.89 -6.16
C LYS A 489 -50.52 4.40 -5.90
N SER A 490 -51.66 3.98 -5.34
CA SER A 490 -51.95 2.58 -4.98
C SER A 490 -51.73 1.57 -6.12
N THR A 491 -52.07 1.93 -7.36
CA THR A 491 -51.87 1.05 -8.55
C THR A 491 -50.41 0.95 -9.01
N LEU A 492 -49.62 2.02 -8.83
CA LEU A 492 -48.20 2.05 -9.18
C LEU A 492 -47.36 1.23 -8.20
N ILE A 493 -47.76 1.20 -6.92
CA ILE A 493 -47.08 0.45 -5.86
C ILE A 493 -47.12 -1.06 -6.15
N SER A 494 -48.29 -1.60 -6.50
CA SER A 494 -48.44 -3.01 -6.88
C SER A 494 -47.53 -3.40 -8.05
N ALA A 495 -47.44 -2.55 -9.07
CA ALA A 495 -46.61 -2.81 -10.25
C ALA A 495 -45.11 -2.71 -9.94
N LYS A 496 -44.70 -1.76 -9.09
CA LYS A 496 -43.30 -1.56 -8.72
C LYS A 496 -42.79 -2.63 -7.76
N LEU A 497 -43.58 -3.05 -6.77
CA LEU A 497 -43.20 -4.15 -5.88
C LEU A 497 -43.10 -5.49 -6.63
N ALA A 498 -43.97 -5.73 -7.62
CA ALA A 498 -43.90 -6.92 -8.46
C ALA A 498 -42.64 -6.94 -9.37
N ALA A 499 -42.17 -5.77 -9.82
CA ALA A 499 -40.93 -5.62 -10.59
C ALA A 499 -39.67 -5.60 -9.71
N GLY A 500 -39.83 -5.56 -8.39
CA GLY A 500 -38.77 -5.33 -7.41
C GLY A 500 -38.51 -3.83 -7.16
N HIS A 501 -38.47 -3.44 -5.88
CA HIS A 501 -38.24 -2.05 -5.46
C HIS A 501 -37.28 -1.98 -4.26
N ASN A 502 -36.01 -1.62 -4.51
CA ASN A 502 -34.95 -1.45 -3.50
C ASN A 502 -34.87 -2.55 -2.42
N GLY A 503 -35.12 -3.80 -2.79
CA GLY A 503 -35.03 -4.96 -1.89
C GLY A 503 -36.22 -5.13 -0.93
N VAL A 504 -37.27 -4.31 -1.05
CA VAL A 504 -38.53 -4.50 -0.31
C VAL A 504 -39.31 -5.64 -0.98
N ALA A 505 -39.54 -6.71 -0.23
CA ALA A 505 -40.34 -7.86 -0.67
C ALA A 505 -41.49 -8.09 0.32
N LEU A 506 -42.72 -7.93 -0.16
CA LEU A 506 -43.95 -8.18 0.61
C LEU A 506 -44.70 -9.38 0.02
N ALA A 507 -45.35 -10.15 0.87
CA ALA A 507 -46.24 -11.22 0.43
C ALA A 507 -47.48 -10.64 -0.28
N ALA A 508 -48.11 -11.40 -1.17
CA ALA A 508 -49.20 -10.91 -2.02
C ALA A 508 -50.41 -10.37 -1.21
N ASN A 509 -50.70 -10.96 -0.06
CA ASN A 509 -51.73 -10.50 0.89
C ASN A 509 -51.34 -9.19 1.60
N GLU A 510 -50.05 -8.97 1.87
CA GLU A 510 -49.53 -7.73 2.46
C GLU A 510 -49.53 -6.58 1.45
N VAL A 511 -49.15 -6.86 0.20
CA VAL A 511 -49.27 -5.90 -0.90
C VAL A 511 -50.72 -5.45 -1.06
N THR A 512 -51.66 -6.39 -0.99
CA THR A 512 -53.10 -6.08 -1.08
C THR A 512 -53.55 -5.19 0.07
N ALA A 513 -53.18 -5.52 1.31
CA ALA A 513 -53.54 -4.73 2.49
C ALA A 513 -52.94 -3.32 2.49
N LEU A 514 -51.69 -3.16 2.04
CA LEU A 514 -51.03 -1.86 1.88
C LEU A 514 -51.70 -1.01 0.80
N VAL A 515 -52.01 -1.61 -0.35
CA VAL A 515 -52.65 -0.94 -1.49
C VAL A 515 -54.05 -0.46 -1.13
N ASP A 516 -54.84 -1.30 -0.45
CA ASP A 516 -56.19 -0.96 0.01
C ASP A 516 -56.14 0.19 1.04
N TRP A 517 -55.19 0.14 1.97
CA TRP A 517 -55.02 1.21 2.95
C TRP A 517 -54.61 2.54 2.32
N ILE A 518 -53.64 2.53 1.39
CA ILE A 518 -53.21 3.74 0.66
C ILE A 518 -54.37 4.30 -0.17
N ALA A 519 -55.15 3.44 -0.81
CA ALA A 519 -56.31 3.85 -1.61
C ALA A 519 -57.40 4.53 -0.75
N VAL A 520 -57.60 4.07 0.49
CA VAL A 520 -58.59 4.65 1.43
C VAL A 520 -58.11 5.96 2.05
N ASN A 521 -56.81 6.11 2.29
CA ASN A 521 -56.24 7.22 3.05
C ASN A 521 -55.58 8.30 2.17
N SER A 522 -55.59 8.14 0.84
CA SER A 522 -55.15 9.20 -0.07
C SER A 522 -56.17 10.33 -0.17
N VAL A 523 -55.72 11.59 -0.18
CA VAL A 523 -56.62 12.75 -0.30
C VAL A 523 -57.15 12.83 -1.73
N VAL A 524 -58.47 12.66 -1.89
CA VAL A 524 -59.16 12.82 -3.17
C VAL A 524 -59.29 14.32 -3.49
N VAL A 525 -58.38 14.84 -4.32
CA VAL A 525 -58.66 16.07 -5.07
C VAL A 525 -59.55 15.65 -6.25
N THR A 526 -60.77 16.20 -6.33
CA THR A 526 -61.66 16.00 -7.48
C THR A 526 -61.53 17.17 -8.47
N PRO A 527 -61.01 16.93 -9.70
CA PRO A 527 -61.29 17.78 -10.85
C PRO A 527 -62.39 17.16 -11.77
N PRO A 528 -62.97 17.96 -12.69
CA PRO A 528 -64.24 17.70 -13.38
C PRO A 528 -64.11 16.67 -14.54
N PRO A 529 -65.21 16.26 -15.22
CA PRO A 529 -65.33 14.98 -15.94
C PRO A 529 -64.47 14.91 -17.23
N PRO A 530 -64.27 13.71 -17.81
CA PRO A 530 -63.06 13.37 -18.56
C PRO A 530 -63.04 13.99 -19.96
N ASP A 531 -61.90 14.59 -20.31
CA ASP A 531 -61.51 15.00 -21.66
C ASP A 531 -60.31 14.13 -22.10
N PRO A 532 -60.31 13.49 -23.28
CA PRO A 532 -59.27 12.55 -23.66
C PRO A 532 -58.12 13.30 -24.34
N THR A 533 -57.20 13.87 -23.56
CA THR A 533 -55.86 14.23 -24.06
C THR A 533 -54.77 13.93 -23.02
N PRO A 534 -53.57 13.49 -23.43
CA PRO A 534 -52.49 13.12 -22.50
C PRO A 534 -51.99 14.34 -21.71
N VAL A 535 -51.79 14.18 -20.40
CA VAL A 535 -51.20 15.21 -19.52
C VAL A 535 -49.78 15.56 -19.99
N PRO A 536 -49.42 16.85 -20.15
CA PRO A 536 -48.07 17.25 -20.54
C PRO A 536 -47.04 16.82 -19.50
N VAL A 537 -45.98 16.17 -19.94
CA VAL A 537 -44.80 15.87 -19.13
C VAL A 537 -43.97 17.15 -18.98
N ASP A 538 -43.59 17.53 -17.76
CA ASP A 538 -42.84 18.75 -17.48
C ASP A 538 -41.32 18.52 -17.65
N GLY A 539 -40.74 19.13 -18.71
CA GLY A 539 -39.31 19.03 -19.02
C GLY A 539 -38.39 19.67 -17.98
N SER A 540 -38.82 20.69 -17.25
CA SER A 540 -38.02 21.32 -16.17
C SER A 540 -37.84 20.35 -15.01
N ALA A 541 -38.92 19.70 -14.57
CA ALA A 541 -38.86 18.70 -13.49
C ALA A 541 -37.94 17.52 -13.84
N ILE A 542 -37.87 17.14 -15.13
CA ILE A 542 -36.95 16.10 -15.60
C ILE A 542 -35.50 16.59 -15.53
N TYR A 543 -35.21 17.82 -15.95
CA TYR A 543 -33.87 18.41 -15.86
C TYR A 543 -33.40 18.48 -14.40
N ASP A 544 -34.22 19.02 -13.49
CA ASP A 544 -33.85 19.17 -12.08
C ASP A 544 -33.62 17.82 -11.40
N GLY A 545 -34.47 16.83 -11.69
CA GLY A 545 -34.41 15.52 -11.05
C GLY A 545 -33.29 14.61 -11.58
N ASN A 546 -32.87 14.78 -12.84
CA ASN A 546 -31.98 13.81 -13.50
C ASN A 546 -30.70 14.42 -14.09
N CYS A 547 -30.64 15.73 -14.28
CA CYS A 547 -29.57 16.39 -15.04
C CYS A 547 -28.80 17.42 -14.20
N ALA A 548 -29.49 18.29 -13.45
CA ALA A 548 -28.93 19.41 -12.69
C ALA A 548 -27.81 19.02 -11.70
N GLY A 549 -27.91 17.83 -11.08
CA GLY A 549 -26.88 17.34 -10.16
C GLY A 549 -25.51 17.14 -10.79
N CYS A 550 -25.45 16.97 -12.11
CA CYS A 550 -24.21 16.77 -12.85
C CYS A 550 -23.95 17.91 -13.85
N HIS A 551 -24.97 18.39 -14.56
CA HIS A 551 -24.85 19.29 -15.71
C HIS A 551 -25.33 20.71 -15.40
N LYS A 552 -24.52 21.69 -15.80
CA LYS A 552 -24.92 23.11 -15.83
C LYS A 552 -25.93 23.37 -16.95
N PHE A 553 -26.70 24.45 -16.83
CA PHE A 553 -27.57 24.96 -17.88
C PHE A 553 -27.55 26.49 -17.95
N GLY A 554 -26.64 27.01 -18.78
CA GLY A 554 -26.46 28.44 -19.03
C GLY A 554 -26.30 29.23 -17.73
N SER A 555 -27.11 30.29 -17.59
CA SER A 555 -27.20 31.08 -16.35
C SER A 555 -28.36 30.64 -15.43
N ILE A 556 -29.15 29.64 -15.84
CA ILE A 556 -30.33 29.16 -15.11
C ILE A 556 -29.89 28.19 -14.01
N ASP A 557 -28.95 27.30 -14.33
CA ASP A 557 -28.31 26.42 -13.36
C ASP A 557 -26.79 26.45 -13.54
N THR A 558 -26.10 26.93 -12.51
CA THR A 558 -24.63 27.01 -12.49
C THR A 558 -24.00 25.88 -11.68
N ALA A 559 -24.82 25.08 -11.01
CA ALA A 559 -24.40 23.89 -10.29
C ALA A 559 -24.24 22.72 -11.26
N GLY A 560 -23.34 21.80 -10.94
CA GLY A 560 -22.92 20.73 -11.83
C GLY A 560 -21.48 20.91 -12.32
N PHE A 561 -20.80 19.79 -12.55
CA PHE A 561 -19.40 19.73 -12.97
C PHE A 561 -19.22 19.22 -14.41
N ALA A 562 -20.29 18.67 -15.00
CA ALA A 562 -20.35 18.17 -16.37
C ALA A 562 -20.69 19.31 -17.37
N PRO A 563 -20.49 19.09 -18.68
CA PRO A 563 -20.64 20.13 -19.70
C PRO A 563 -22.02 20.80 -19.69
N ASP A 564 -22.03 22.13 -19.86
CA ASP A 564 -23.24 22.96 -19.91
C ASP A 564 -24.19 22.51 -21.04
N LEU A 565 -25.47 22.30 -20.72
CA LEU A 565 -26.50 21.84 -21.65
C LEU A 565 -27.17 22.95 -22.46
N ASN A 566 -26.81 24.22 -22.24
CA ASN A 566 -27.30 25.36 -23.02
C ASN A 566 -27.03 25.14 -24.53
N ASN A 567 -28.08 25.24 -25.35
CA ASN A 567 -28.08 24.99 -26.79
C ASN A 567 -27.76 23.53 -27.23
N LYS A 568 -27.91 22.52 -26.36
CA LYS A 568 -27.56 21.11 -26.65
C LYS A 568 -28.74 20.13 -26.69
N SER A 569 -29.96 20.61 -26.94
CA SER A 569 -31.19 19.79 -26.98
C SER A 569 -31.07 18.54 -27.87
N ASN A 570 -30.46 18.66 -29.06
CA ASN A 570 -30.25 17.53 -29.98
C ASN A 570 -29.23 16.50 -29.49
N LEU A 571 -28.20 16.92 -28.75
CA LEU A 571 -27.18 16.01 -28.20
C LEU A 571 -27.74 15.15 -27.05
N ILE A 572 -28.67 15.71 -26.28
CA ILE A 572 -29.27 15.05 -25.11
C ILE A 572 -30.12 13.86 -25.54
N ALA A 573 -30.96 14.03 -26.57
CA ALA A 573 -31.76 12.94 -27.12
C ALA A 573 -30.89 11.75 -27.58
N ALA A 574 -29.78 12.05 -28.28
CA ALA A 574 -28.86 11.03 -28.77
C ALA A 574 -28.10 10.32 -27.63
N LYS A 575 -27.68 11.06 -26.60
CA LYS A 575 -26.97 10.49 -25.45
C LYS A 575 -27.88 9.63 -24.57
N LEU A 576 -29.11 10.07 -24.32
CA LEU A 576 -30.09 9.28 -23.56
C LEU A 576 -30.49 8.00 -24.30
N ALA A 577 -30.66 8.06 -25.63
CA ALA A 577 -30.89 6.87 -26.46
C ALA A 577 -29.70 5.88 -26.44
N ALA A 578 -28.48 6.39 -26.26
CA ALA A 578 -27.27 5.58 -26.13
C ALA A 578 -26.99 5.06 -24.70
N GLY A 579 -27.88 5.35 -23.73
CA GLY A 579 -27.75 4.88 -22.35
C GLY A 579 -26.83 5.73 -21.47
N HIS A 580 -27.04 7.05 -21.45
CA HIS A 580 -26.23 7.98 -20.65
C HIS A 580 -26.39 7.75 -19.14
N ASN A 581 -25.31 7.29 -18.50
CA ASN A 581 -25.21 7.05 -17.05
C ASN A 581 -26.38 6.24 -16.45
N SER A 582 -26.89 5.27 -17.23
CA SER A 582 -28.04 4.43 -16.85
C SER A 582 -29.36 5.18 -16.60
N ILE A 583 -29.47 6.43 -17.03
CA ILE A 583 -30.73 7.19 -17.02
C ILE A 583 -31.61 6.66 -18.15
N VAL A 584 -32.80 6.15 -17.80
CA VAL A 584 -33.78 5.64 -18.76
C VAL A 584 -35.05 6.49 -18.65
N LEU A 585 -35.31 7.28 -19.69
CA LEU A 585 -36.52 8.09 -19.82
C LEU A 585 -37.39 7.56 -20.96
N ALA A 586 -38.70 7.65 -20.80
CA ALA A 586 -39.66 7.33 -21.85
C ALA A 586 -39.58 8.35 -23.00
N ALA A 587 -39.98 7.95 -24.21
CA ALA A 587 -39.83 8.80 -25.40
C ALA A 587 -40.55 10.16 -25.28
N ASN A 588 -41.68 10.21 -24.57
CA ASN A 588 -42.42 11.44 -24.26
C ASN A 588 -41.72 12.31 -23.20
N GLU A 589 -40.98 11.72 -22.27
CA GLU A 589 -40.17 12.44 -21.28
C GLU A 589 -38.91 13.04 -21.91
N ILE A 590 -38.27 12.28 -22.81
CA ILE A 590 -37.14 12.79 -23.61
C ILE A 590 -37.59 13.97 -24.47
N ALA A 591 -38.73 13.85 -25.16
CA ALA A 591 -39.28 14.93 -25.96
C ALA A 591 -39.57 16.20 -25.11
N ALA A 592 -40.21 16.03 -23.95
CA ALA A 592 -40.50 17.15 -23.04
C ALA A 592 -39.23 17.84 -22.51
N LEU A 593 -38.19 17.07 -22.16
CA LEU A 593 -36.90 17.60 -21.74
C LEU A 593 -36.19 18.37 -22.87
N VAL A 594 -36.19 17.81 -24.08
CA VAL A 594 -35.59 18.41 -25.28
C VAL A 594 -36.28 19.73 -25.62
N ASP A 595 -37.61 19.76 -25.60
CA ASP A 595 -38.41 20.96 -25.87
C ASP A 595 -38.17 22.04 -24.81
N TRP A 596 -38.09 21.66 -23.53
CA TRP A 596 -37.82 22.62 -22.46
C TRP A 596 -36.40 23.22 -22.57
N ILE A 597 -35.38 22.40 -22.82
CA ILE A 597 -33.99 22.87 -23.01
C ILE A 597 -33.87 23.77 -24.24
N ALA A 598 -34.53 23.40 -25.34
CA ALA A 598 -34.56 24.23 -26.55
C ALA A 598 -35.24 25.58 -26.30
N THR A 599 -36.31 25.61 -25.51
CA THR A 599 -37.09 26.82 -25.19
C THR A 599 -36.35 27.76 -24.24
N ASN A 600 -35.57 27.22 -23.30
CA ASN A 600 -34.94 27.99 -22.22
C ASN A 600 -33.44 28.27 -22.45
N SER A 601 -32.86 27.79 -23.55
CA SER A 601 -31.50 28.17 -23.93
C SER A 601 -31.46 29.63 -24.42
N VAL A 602 -30.43 30.39 -24.04
CA VAL A 602 -30.33 31.81 -24.43
C VAL A 602 -30.04 31.94 -25.93
N VAL A 603 -31.03 32.46 -26.66
CA VAL A 603 -30.99 32.61 -28.12
C VAL A 603 -30.13 33.81 -28.52
N VAL A 604 -29.02 33.56 -29.24
CA VAL A 604 -28.41 34.56 -30.12
C VAL A 604 -29.06 34.37 -31.51
N THR A 605 -29.89 35.32 -31.96
CA THR A 605 -30.54 35.34 -33.30
C THR A 605 -29.65 36.07 -34.33
N PRO A 606 -29.71 35.85 -35.68
CA PRO A 606 -30.92 35.85 -36.56
C PRO A 606 -30.87 34.90 -37.82
N PRO A 607 -31.75 34.99 -38.86
CA PRO A 607 -33.23 34.90 -39.00
C PRO A 607 -33.72 33.70 -39.92
N PRO A 608 -35.05 33.43 -40.10
CA PRO A 608 -35.61 32.28 -40.87
C PRO A 608 -36.28 32.65 -42.24
N PRO A 609 -36.80 31.74 -43.11
CA PRO A 609 -36.55 30.30 -43.37
C PRO A 609 -36.33 29.93 -44.88
N ASP A 610 -36.08 28.63 -45.15
CA ASP A 610 -36.33 27.75 -46.36
C ASP A 610 -35.08 27.03 -46.96
N PRO A 611 -35.20 25.92 -47.74
CA PRO A 611 -34.71 24.59 -47.37
C PRO A 611 -33.63 24.07 -48.34
N THR A 612 -32.47 23.63 -47.84
CA THR A 612 -31.52 22.76 -48.58
C THR A 612 -30.45 22.23 -47.61
N PRO A 613 -29.90 21.03 -47.80
CA PRO A 613 -28.93 20.47 -46.85
C PRO A 613 -27.68 21.34 -46.82
N ALA A 614 -27.36 21.93 -45.66
CA ALA A 614 -26.24 22.85 -45.50
C ALA A 614 -24.88 22.14 -45.65
N PRO A 615 -23.84 22.85 -46.14
CA PRO A 615 -22.46 22.35 -46.17
C PRO A 615 -21.98 22.04 -44.75
N LEU A 616 -21.28 20.92 -44.59
CA LEU A 616 -20.69 20.51 -43.32
C LEU A 616 -19.61 21.51 -42.90
N ASP A 617 -19.79 22.12 -41.73
CA ASP A 617 -18.84 23.09 -41.18
C ASP A 617 -17.70 22.37 -40.44
N GLY A 618 -16.50 22.43 -41.02
CA GLY A 618 -15.30 21.85 -40.44
C GLY A 618 -14.89 22.47 -39.09
N ALA A 619 -15.28 23.71 -38.81
CA ALA A 619 -15.03 24.35 -37.51
C ALA A 619 -15.82 23.64 -36.40
N VAL A 620 -17.10 23.37 -36.66
CA VAL A 620 -17.98 22.66 -35.72
C VAL A 620 -17.48 21.24 -35.46
N LEU A 621 -16.95 20.58 -36.50
CA LEU A 621 -16.37 19.25 -36.37
C LEU A 621 -15.09 19.28 -35.51
N TYR A 622 -14.23 20.29 -35.68
CA TYR A 622 -13.03 20.49 -34.86
C TYR A 622 -13.39 20.83 -33.41
N ASP A 623 -14.26 21.82 -33.18
CA ASP A 623 -14.63 22.26 -31.84
C ASP A 623 -15.36 21.16 -31.04
N GLY A 624 -16.19 20.36 -31.72
CA GLY A 624 -16.98 19.30 -31.09
C GLY A 624 -16.19 18.01 -30.81
N ASN A 625 -15.16 17.70 -31.59
CA ASN A 625 -14.48 16.40 -31.54
C ASN A 625 -12.97 16.46 -31.32
N CYS A 626 -12.34 17.64 -31.48
CA CYS A 626 -10.89 17.77 -31.51
C CYS A 626 -10.35 18.77 -30.47
N ALA A 627 -10.95 19.96 -30.35
CA ALA A 627 -10.47 21.07 -29.51
C ALA A 627 -10.31 20.73 -28.01
N GLY A 628 -11.10 19.78 -27.51
CA GLY A 628 -10.99 19.32 -26.11
C GLY A 628 -9.66 18.62 -25.78
N CYS A 629 -8.94 18.12 -26.79
CA CYS A 629 -7.68 17.41 -26.62
C CYS A 629 -6.56 18.05 -27.45
N HIS A 630 -6.81 18.42 -28.70
CA HIS A 630 -5.82 18.94 -29.63
C HIS A 630 -5.87 20.45 -29.71
N LYS A 631 -4.69 21.08 -29.70
CA LYS A 631 -4.51 22.48 -30.09
C LYS A 631 -4.37 22.61 -31.61
N LEU A 632 -4.63 23.81 -32.15
CA LEU A 632 -4.46 24.15 -33.57
C LEU A 632 -3.75 25.48 -33.73
N GLY A 633 -2.41 25.44 -33.77
CA GLY A 633 -1.56 26.60 -33.98
C GLY A 633 -1.90 27.75 -33.04
N THR A 634 -2.22 28.92 -33.60
CA THR A 634 -2.71 30.08 -32.84
C THR A 634 -4.22 30.23 -32.87
N TYR A 635 -4.93 29.39 -33.62
CA TYR A 635 -6.40 29.40 -33.72
C TYR A 635 -7.01 28.88 -32.41
N ASP A 636 -6.43 27.80 -31.88
CA ASP A 636 -6.84 27.19 -30.63
C ASP A 636 -5.61 26.79 -29.81
N SER A 637 -5.43 27.44 -28.67
CA SER A 637 -4.27 27.26 -27.79
C SER A 637 -4.53 26.29 -26.63
N VAL A 638 -5.75 25.74 -26.51
CA VAL A 638 -6.11 24.78 -25.46
C VAL A 638 -6.03 23.35 -26.00
N GLY A 639 -5.65 22.41 -25.14
CA GLY A 639 -5.44 21.01 -25.50
C GLY A 639 -4.05 20.48 -25.08
N PHE A 640 -4.02 19.23 -24.63
CA PHE A 640 -2.81 18.55 -24.16
C PHE A 640 -2.22 17.56 -25.19
N ALA A 641 -2.98 17.22 -26.23
CA ALA A 641 -2.57 16.34 -27.32
C ALA A 641 -1.76 17.10 -28.38
N PRO A 642 -1.03 16.41 -29.29
CA PRO A 642 -0.17 17.05 -30.27
C PRO A 642 -0.91 18.07 -31.15
N ASP A 643 -0.25 19.21 -31.38
CA ASP A 643 -0.78 20.31 -32.20
C ASP A 643 -1.15 19.81 -33.61
N LEU A 644 -2.35 20.15 -34.08
CA LEU A 644 -2.82 19.80 -35.43
C LEU A 644 -2.35 20.79 -36.50
N ASN A 645 -1.64 21.86 -36.12
CA ASN A 645 -1.01 22.79 -37.06
C ASN A 645 -0.12 22.05 -38.06
N ASN A 646 -0.43 22.19 -39.36
CA ASN A 646 0.23 21.52 -40.49
C ASN A 646 0.13 19.98 -40.48
N LYS A 647 -0.83 19.40 -39.75
CA LYS A 647 -1.02 17.94 -39.66
C LYS A 647 -2.34 17.43 -40.24
N SER A 648 -3.01 18.23 -41.08
CA SER A 648 -4.31 17.87 -41.70
C SER A 648 -4.28 16.52 -42.44
N ALA A 649 -3.16 16.18 -43.10
CA ALA A 649 -2.97 14.91 -43.81
C ALA A 649 -2.99 13.66 -42.91
N LEU A 650 -2.76 13.81 -41.60
CA LEU A 650 -2.72 12.69 -40.65
C LEU A 650 -4.10 12.37 -40.06
N ILE A 651 -5.06 13.29 -40.14
CA ILE A 651 -6.38 13.19 -39.47
C ILE A 651 -7.17 11.99 -40.00
N ALA A 652 -7.27 11.85 -41.33
CA ALA A 652 -8.03 10.76 -41.95
C ALA A 652 -7.46 9.38 -41.59
N ALA A 653 -6.13 9.22 -41.58
CA ALA A 653 -5.47 7.97 -41.25
C ALA A 653 -5.63 7.59 -39.77
N LYS A 654 -5.59 8.58 -38.87
CA LYS A 654 -5.76 8.35 -37.43
C LYS A 654 -7.21 7.99 -37.08
N LEU A 655 -8.20 8.69 -37.63
CA LEU A 655 -9.61 8.36 -37.42
C LEU A 655 -9.96 6.97 -37.96
N ALA A 656 -9.43 6.59 -39.13
CA ALA A 656 -9.59 5.24 -39.67
C ALA A 656 -8.97 4.14 -38.78
N ALA A 657 -7.90 4.47 -38.04
CA ALA A 657 -7.27 3.56 -37.08
C ALA A 657 -7.98 3.52 -35.71
N GLY A 658 -9.10 4.22 -35.54
CA GLY A 658 -9.90 4.22 -34.31
C GLY A 658 -9.44 5.22 -33.24
N HIS A 659 -8.94 6.39 -33.64
CA HIS A 659 -8.42 7.42 -32.74
C HIS A 659 -9.44 7.84 -31.65
N ASN A 660 -9.18 7.38 -30.42
CA ASN A 660 -9.97 7.63 -29.21
C ASN A 660 -11.49 7.39 -29.36
N GLY A 661 -11.88 6.44 -30.23
CA GLY A 661 -13.29 6.12 -30.47
C GLY A 661 -14.10 7.19 -31.21
N VAL A 662 -13.46 8.22 -31.77
CA VAL A 662 -14.12 9.23 -32.60
C VAL A 662 -14.41 8.62 -33.97
N ALA A 663 -15.68 8.54 -34.33
CA ALA A 663 -16.15 8.06 -35.63
C ALA A 663 -16.88 9.18 -36.35
N LEU A 664 -16.32 9.61 -37.48
CA LEU A 664 -16.90 10.61 -38.38
C LEU A 664 -17.19 9.97 -39.74
N ALA A 665 -18.26 10.40 -40.40
CA ALA A 665 -18.57 10.00 -41.77
C ALA A 665 -17.51 10.53 -42.74
N ALA A 666 -17.34 9.87 -43.90
CA ALA A 666 -16.26 10.21 -44.84
C ALA A 666 -16.32 11.68 -45.34
N ASN A 667 -17.51 12.24 -45.47
CA ASN A 667 -17.74 13.64 -45.82
C ASN A 667 -17.42 14.61 -44.66
N GLU A 668 -17.64 14.22 -43.41
CA GLU A 668 -17.23 14.97 -42.22
C GLU A 668 -15.71 14.99 -42.07
N VAL A 669 -15.05 13.85 -42.29
CA VAL A 669 -13.58 13.77 -42.27
C VAL A 669 -12.97 14.69 -43.34
N ALA A 670 -13.55 14.73 -44.55
CA ALA A 670 -13.08 15.62 -45.61
C ALA A 670 -13.25 17.10 -45.22
N ALA A 671 -14.42 17.50 -44.71
CA ALA A 671 -14.68 18.87 -44.27
C ALA A 671 -13.75 19.31 -43.12
N LEU A 672 -13.45 18.40 -42.18
CA LEU A 672 -12.51 18.65 -41.08
C LEU A 672 -11.07 18.81 -41.58
N VAL A 673 -10.62 17.94 -42.50
CA VAL A 673 -9.26 18.00 -43.08
C VAL A 673 -9.04 19.31 -43.83
N ASP A 674 -10.00 19.71 -44.67
CA ASP A 674 -9.91 20.95 -45.46
C ASP A 674 -9.91 22.19 -44.56
N TRP A 675 -10.73 22.16 -43.50
CA TRP A 675 -10.81 23.25 -42.55
C TRP A 675 -9.54 23.37 -41.69
N VAL A 676 -8.99 22.27 -41.18
CA VAL A 676 -7.71 22.28 -40.42
C VAL A 676 -6.56 22.74 -41.31
N ALA A 677 -6.55 22.34 -42.59
CA ALA A 677 -5.57 22.81 -43.56
C ALA A 677 -5.64 24.33 -43.78
N THR A 678 -6.86 24.90 -43.80
CA THR A 678 -7.12 26.32 -44.00
C THR A 678 -6.80 27.18 -42.78
N ASN A 679 -6.98 26.63 -41.57
CA ASN A 679 -6.78 27.33 -40.29
C ASN A 679 -5.43 27.02 -39.63
N SER A 680 -4.60 26.18 -40.24
CA SER A 680 -3.18 26.07 -39.91
C SER A 680 -2.45 27.34 -40.33
N VAL A 681 -1.44 27.78 -39.56
CA VAL A 681 -0.64 28.95 -39.92
C VAL A 681 0.21 28.59 -41.14
N VAL A 682 -0.15 29.12 -42.31
CA VAL A 682 0.60 28.92 -43.56
C VAL A 682 1.92 29.68 -43.47
N VAL A 683 3.01 28.99 -43.15
CA VAL A 683 4.36 29.49 -43.43
C VAL A 683 4.60 29.28 -44.92
N THR A 684 4.55 30.35 -45.71
CA THR A 684 4.87 30.29 -47.14
C THR A 684 6.36 29.95 -47.30
N PRO A 685 6.74 28.92 -48.07
CA PRO A 685 8.14 28.53 -48.22
C PRO A 685 8.91 29.58 -49.05
N PRO A 686 10.03 30.11 -48.55
CA PRO A 686 11.01 30.82 -49.37
C PRO A 686 11.70 29.87 -50.37
N PRO A 687 12.30 30.38 -51.46
CA PRO A 687 12.92 29.55 -52.50
C PRO A 687 13.96 28.59 -51.91
N PRO A 688 14.14 27.39 -52.51
CA PRO A 688 14.84 26.28 -51.89
C PRO A 688 16.25 26.70 -51.44
N PRO A 689 16.52 26.69 -50.13
CA PRO A 689 17.86 26.93 -49.63
C PRO A 689 18.71 25.69 -49.94
N THR A 690 19.91 25.94 -50.43
CA THR A 690 21.05 25.01 -50.38
C THR A 690 21.05 24.29 -49.03
N PRO A 691 21.32 22.96 -48.94
CA PRO A 691 21.23 22.21 -47.69
C PRO A 691 21.97 22.96 -46.58
N GLY A 692 21.20 23.54 -45.67
CA GLY A 692 21.73 24.11 -44.45
C GLY A 692 22.31 22.98 -43.59
N PRO A 693 23.18 23.30 -42.63
CA PRO A 693 23.64 22.32 -41.65
C PRO A 693 22.42 21.62 -41.04
N LEU A 694 22.43 20.28 -41.02
CA LEU A 694 21.37 19.50 -40.38
C LEU A 694 21.31 19.89 -38.90
N ASP A 695 20.19 20.45 -38.46
CA ASP A 695 19.98 20.82 -37.06
C ASP A 695 19.53 19.59 -36.28
N GLY A 696 20.51 18.92 -35.65
CA GLY A 696 20.28 17.75 -34.82
C GLY A 696 19.33 17.99 -33.65
N ALA A 697 19.28 19.21 -33.10
CA ALA A 697 18.40 19.53 -31.99
C ALA A 697 16.94 19.63 -32.43
N ALA A 698 16.69 20.23 -33.60
CA ALA A 698 15.36 20.27 -34.20
C ALA A 698 14.89 18.88 -34.64
N LEU A 699 15.78 18.06 -35.20
CA LEU A 699 15.50 16.67 -35.58
C LEU A 699 15.17 15.81 -34.34
N TYR A 700 15.92 15.96 -33.26
CA TYR A 700 15.66 15.27 -32.00
C TYR A 700 14.31 15.65 -31.39
N ALA A 701 13.97 16.95 -31.40
CA ALA A 701 12.69 17.44 -30.89
C ALA A 701 11.50 16.88 -31.70
N ALA A 702 11.65 16.73 -33.02
CA ALA A 702 10.59 16.24 -33.90
C ALA A 702 10.37 14.72 -33.79
N GLU A 703 11.45 13.94 -33.74
CA GLU A 703 11.38 12.48 -33.92
C GLU A 703 11.61 11.69 -32.63
N CYS A 704 12.19 12.30 -31.58
CA CYS A 704 12.68 11.58 -30.40
C CYS A 704 12.10 12.08 -29.07
N ALA A 705 11.91 13.39 -28.91
CA ALA A 705 11.59 14.01 -27.62
C ALA A 705 10.23 13.54 -27.04
N GLY A 706 9.28 13.19 -27.90
CA GLY A 706 7.96 12.68 -27.50
C GLY A 706 8.00 11.39 -26.67
N CYS A 707 9.11 10.63 -26.72
CA CYS A 707 9.31 9.43 -25.90
C CYS A 707 10.58 9.46 -25.06
N HIS A 708 11.60 10.22 -25.46
CA HIS A 708 12.90 10.25 -24.80
C HIS A 708 13.16 11.49 -23.95
N LEU A 709 12.12 12.32 -23.76
CA LEU A 709 12.15 13.65 -23.13
C LEU A 709 12.90 14.67 -23.99
N ASP A 710 12.77 15.95 -23.63
CA ASP A 710 13.43 17.04 -24.36
C ASP A 710 14.96 16.88 -24.36
N LEU A 711 15.63 17.49 -25.35
CA LEU A 711 17.07 17.33 -25.55
C LEU A 711 17.91 17.64 -24.30
N ALA A 712 17.48 18.63 -23.50
CA ALA A 712 18.16 19.02 -22.27
C ALA A 712 17.98 18.02 -21.11
N SER A 713 16.92 17.21 -21.13
CA SER A 713 16.55 16.25 -20.08
C SER A 713 16.48 14.82 -20.60
N THR A 714 17.07 14.57 -21.77
CA THR A 714 16.96 13.30 -22.47
C THR A 714 17.42 12.14 -21.60
N THR A 715 16.66 11.05 -21.63
CA THR A 715 17.05 9.78 -20.99
C THR A 715 18.09 8.99 -21.79
N LYS A 716 18.54 9.51 -22.95
CA LYS A 716 19.49 8.87 -23.86
C LYS A 716 20.67 9.80 -24.22
N PRO A 717 21.38 10.39 -23.24
CA PRO A 717 22.52 11.25 -23.53
C PRO A 717 23.68 10.45 -24.16
N GLY A 718 24.49 11.11 -24.98
CA GLY A 718 25.74 10.56 -25.52
C GLY A 718 25.64 9.34 -26.45
N ARG A 719 24.49 9.07 -27.08
CA ARG A 719 24.34 7.93 -28.01
C ARG A 719 24.97 8.23 -29.36
N SER A 720 25.78 7.31 -29.87
CA SER A 720 26.39 7.42 -31.20
C SER A 720 25.37 7.16 -32.32
N ALA A 721 25.65 7.67 -33.51
CA ALA A 721 24.81 7.45 -34.70
C ALA A 721 24.57 5.96 -34.98
N ALA A 722 25.60 5.12 -34.82
CA ALA A 722 25.49 3.67 -34.99
C ALA A 722 24.52 3.03 -33.97
N ALA A 723 24.54 3.48 -32.72
CA ALA A 723 23.62 2.98 -31.69
C ALA A 723 22.17 3.41 -31.97
N ILE A 724 21.97 4.64 -32.46
CA ILE A 724 20.64 5.14 -32.85
C ILE A 724 20.10 4.37 -34.05
N SER A 725 20.91 4.19 -35.10
CA SER A 725 20.53 3.39 -36.28
C SER A 725 20.21 1.94 -35.93
N ALA A 726 21.00 1.31 -35.05
CA ALA A 726 20.74 -0.07 -34.61
C ALA A 726 19.44 -0.19 -33.80
N ALA A 727 19.11 0.79 -32.97
CA ALA A 727 17.87 0.82 -32.21
C ALA A 727 16.63 0.97 -33.13
N ILE A 728 16.71 1.86 -34.13
CA ILE A 728 15.63 2.04 -35.12
C ILE A 728 15.45 0.76 -35.95
N ALA A 729 16.54 0.19 -36.47
CA ALA A 729 16.51 -1.04 -37.27
C ALA A 729 16.03 -2.26 -36.46
N GLY A 730 16.37 -2.33 -35.18
CA GLY A 730 15.92 -3.36 -34.25
C GLY A 730 14.51 -3.13 -33.68
N ASN A 731 13.83 -2.06 -34.10
CA ASN A 731 12.53 -1.64 -33.57
C ASN A 731 12.51 -1.56 -32.03
N VAL A 732 13.63 -1.16 -31.42
CA VAL A 732 13.79 -1.09 -29.97
C VAL A 732 12.86 -0.01 -29.43
N GLY A 733 12.03 -0.35 -28.44
CA GLY A 733 11.04 0.58 -27.91
C GLY A 733 9.97 1.02 -28.92
N ASN A 734 9.71 0.20 -29.94
CA ASN A 734 8.85 0.49 -31.09
C ASN A 734 9.37 1.57 -32.05
N MET A 735 10.65 1.97 -32.01
CA MET A 735 11.18 3.04 -32.88
C MET A 735 11.21 2.72 -34.39
N GLY A 736 10.85 1.51 -34.81
CA GLY A 736 10.95 1.04 -36.20
C GLY A 736 10.02 1.71 -37.20
N TYR A 737 9.12 2.60 -36.75
CA TYR A 737 8.33 3.48 -37.62
C TYR A 737 9.05 4.80 -37.97
N ILE A 738 10.19 5.11 -37.34
CA ILE A 738 10.99 6.32 -37.58
C ILE A 738 11.84 6.10 -38.84
N VAL A 739 11.77 7.02 -39.79
CA VAL A 739 12.57 6.97 -41.03
C VAL A 739 13.50 8.19 -41.07
N LEU A 740 14.78 7.96 -40.78
CA LEU A 740 15.83 8.97 -40.80
C LEU A 740 16.97 8.54 -41.72
N THR A 741 17.56 9.49 -42.44
CA THR A 741 18.79 9.28 -43.22
C THR A 741 20.01 9.14 -42.30
N ALA A 742 21.09 8.54 -42.79
CA ALA A 742 22.33 8.38 -42.03
C ALA A 742 22.88 9.74 -41.54
N GLU A 743 22.75 10.77 -42.36
CA GLU A 743 23.20 12.13 -42.07
C GLU A 743 22.33 12.80 -41.00
N GLN A 744 21.01 12.56 -41.00
CA GLN A 744 20.10 13.05 -39.95
C GLN A 744 20.34 12.34 -38.61
N VAL A 745 20.60 11.03 -38.65
CA VAL A 745 20.95 10.27 -37.44
C VAL A 745 22.28 10.75 -36.86
N GLN A 746 23.26 11.07 -37.71
CA GLN A 746 24.53 11.65 -37.27
C GLN A 746 24.33 13.03 -36.64
N ALA A 747 23.53 13.90 -37.26
CA ALA A 747 23.24 15.22 -36.69
C ALA A 747 22.56 15.13 -35.31
N ILE A 748 21.63 14.20 -35.13
CA ILE A 748 20.99 13.94 -33.82
C ILE A 748 22.03 13.46 -32.80
N ALA A 749 22.92 12.53 -33.18
CA ALA A 749 23.96 12.02 -32.30
C ALA A 749 24.89 13.15 -31.81
N ASP A 750 25.24 14.08 -32.70
CA ASP A 750 26.10 15.22 -32.40
C ASP A 750 25.41 16.28 -31.51
N ALA A 751 24.07 16.33 -31.52
CA ALA A 751 23.27 17.27 -30.73
C ALA A 751 22.94 16.76 -29.30
N LEU A 752 23.10 15.46 -29.04
CA LEU A 752 22.82 14.90 -27.72
C LEU A 752 23.78 15.47 -26.67
N PRO A 753 23.29 15.82 -25.46
CA PRO A 753 24.18 16.21 -24.39
C PRO A 753 25.16 15.07 -24.09
N PRO A 754 26.40 15.39 -23.70
CA PRO A 754 27.36 14.39 -23.26
C PRO A 754 26.75 13.57 -22.12
N ALA A 755 27.03 12.28 -22.09
CA ALA A 755 26.61 11.43 -20.97
C ALA A 755 27.13 12.04 -19.66
N ASP A 756 26.27 12.07 -18.63
CA ASP A 756 26.63 12.51 -17.29
C ASP A 756 27.87 11.70 -16.83
N PRO A 757 28.98 12.36 -16.43
CA PRO A 757 30.19 11.67 -15.97
C PRO A 757 29.97 10.81 -14.71
N THR A 758 28.81 10.92 -14.05
CA THR A 758 28.42 10.08 -12.91
C THR A 758 27.70 8.78 -13.30
N THR A 759 27.30 8.63 -14.56
CA THR A 759 26.97 7.33 -15.16
C THR A 759 28.17 6.79 -15.93
N PRO A 760 28.80 5.67 -15.51
CA PRO A 760 29.92 5.11 -16.25
C PRO A 760 29.47 4.78 -17.69
N PRO A 761 30.21 5.21 -18.73
CA PRO A 761 30.08 4.59 -20.04
C PRO A 761 30.36 3.10 -19.83
N GLY A 762 29.52 2.22 -20.39
CA GLY A 762 29.94 0.83 -20.57
C GLY A 762 31.31 0.85 -21.25
N PRO A 763 32.29 0.02 -20.84
CA PRO A 763 33.66 0.25 -21.26
C PRO A 763 33.77 0.21 -22.78
N ASP A 764 34.42 1.22 -23.35
CA ASP A 764 34.92 1.12 -24.72
C ASP A 764 36.12 0.16 -24.68
N TYR A 765 35.89 -1.07 -25.11
CA TYR A 765 36.89 -2.13 -25.19
C TYR A 765 37.66 -2.13 -26.53
N SER A 766 37.62 -1.03 -27.29
CA SER A 766 38.43 -0.88 -28.52
C SER A 766 39.94 -1.06 -28.29
N ASN A 767 40.41 -0.91 -27.04
CA ASN A 767 41.76 -1.24 -26.62
C ASN A 767 42.04 -2.76 -26.45
N CYS A 768 41.02 -3.60 -26.26
CA CYS A 768 41.14 -5.05 -26.14
C CYS A 768 41.33 -5.72 -27.51
N THR A 769 40.72 -5.16 -28.55
CA THR A 769 40.83 -5.66 -29.94
C THR A 769 42.23 -5.50 -30.54
N ALA A 770 43.09 -4.72 -29.90
CA ALA A 770 44.49 -4.56 -30.28
C ALA A 770 45.32 -5.83 -30.06
N CYS A 771 44.92 -6.69 -29.13
CA CYS A 771 45.64 -7.92 -28.79
C CYS A 771 44.83 -9.19 -29.15
N HIS A 772 43.53 -9.28 -28.80
CA HIS A 772 42.67 -10.46 -29.04
C HIS A 772 41.35 -10.11 -29.71
N GLY A 773 40.62 -11.11 -30.21
CA GLY A 773 39.26 -10.92 -30.69
C GLY A 773 38.32 -10.53 -29.55
N GLN A 774 37.21 -9.86 -29.87
CA GLN A 774 36.18 -9.52 -28.88
C GLN A 774 34.83 -10.19 -29.23
N PRO A 775 34.37 -11.19 -28.43
CA PRO A 775 35.11 -11.82 -27.34
C PRO A 775 36.25 -12.72 -27.84
N PRO A 776 37.24 -13.02 -26.98
CA PRO A 776 38.39 -13.84 -27.33
C PRO A 776 37.95 -15.28 -27.56
N ASN A 777 37.60 -15.59 -28.82
CA ASN A 777 37.07 -16.88 -29.22
C ASN A 777 37.96 -17.46 -30.32
N GLY A 778 38.74 -18.49 -29.98
CA GLY A 778 39.62 -19.17 -30.92
C GLY A 778 40.67 -19.99 -30.18
N SER A 779 41.20 -21.02 -30.81
CA SER A 779 42.24 -21.88 -30.22
C SER A 779 43.65 -21.29 -30.28
N ALA A 780 43.82 -20.15 -30.97
CA ALA A 780 45.11 -19.49 -31.13
C ALA A 780 45.33 -18.43 -30.05
N TYR A 781 46.37 -18.64 -29.25
CA TYR A 781 46.79 -17.71 -28.21
C TYR A 781 46.95 -16.28 -28.77
N PRO A 782 46.57 -15.23 -28.01
CA PRO A 782 45.95 -15.31 -26.67
C PRO A 782 44.42 -15.42 -26.62
N ASN A 783 43.75 -15.72 -27.74
CA ASN A 783 42.36 -16.17 -27.66
C ASN A 783 42.29 -17.57 -27.03
N GLY A 784 41.29 -17.80 -26.18
CA GLY A 784 40.96 -19.11 -25.64
C GLY A 784 39.62 -19.60 -26.19
N ALA A 785 39.55 -20.84 -26.66
CA ALA A 785 38.27 -21.44 -27.04
C ALA A 785 37.45 -21.73 -25.76
N GLY A 786 36.14 -21.45 -25.78
CA GLY A 786 35.26 -21.65 -24.63
C GLY A 786 33.81 -21.28 -24.92
N ALA A 787 32.97 -21.23 -23.87
CA ALA A 787 31.52 -21.13 -23.99
C ALA A 787 30.95 -19.75 -24.38
N HIS A 788 31.77 -18.76 -24.77
CA HIS A 788 31.29 -17.45 -25.22
C HIS A 788 30.29 -17.54 -26.39
N ALA A 789 30.55 -18.41 -27.38
CA ALA A 789 29.66 -18.55 -28.53
C ALA A 789 28.23 -18.99 -28.14
N VAL A 790 28.12 -19.84 -27.10
CA VAL A 790 26.84 -20.34 -26.58
C VAL A 790 26.10 -19.22 -25.85
N HIS A 791 26.77 -18.48 -24.96
CA HIS A 791 26.15 -17.37 -24.23
C HIS A 791 25.77 -16.19 -25.13
N LYS A 792 26.58 -15.87 -26.14
CA LYS A 792 26.25 -14.83 -27.13
C LYS A 792 25.01 -15.16 -27.97
N ALA A 793 24.70 -16.45 -28.14
CA ALA A 793 23.53 -16.88 -28.90
C ALA A 793 22.21 -16.65 -28.13
N LEU A 794 22.27 -16.32 -26.83
CA LEU A 794 21.11 -15.99 -26.01
C LEU A 794 20.73 -14.52 -26.20
N ALA A 795 19.46 -14.26 -26.50
CA ALA A 795 18.95 -12.94 -26.91
C ALA A 795 19.20 -11.81 -25.88
N ASN A 796 19.25 -12.14 -24.57
CA ASN A 796 19.46 -11.15 -23.49
C ASN A 796 20.92 -11.06 -23.00
N VAL A 797 21.83 -11.88 -23.55
CA VAL A 797 23.27 -11.82 -23.26
C VAL A 797 24.01 -11.24 -24.46
N GLY A 798 23.74 -11.76 -25.67
CA GLY A 798 24.11 -11.12 -26.94
C GLY A 798 25.54 -10.57 -27.00
N THR A 799 25.66 -9.25 -27.16
CA THR A 799 26.94 -8.50 -27.14
C THR A 799 27.18 -7.76 -25.81
N VAL A 800 26.37 -8.02 -24.78
CA VAL A 800 26.43 -7.34 -23.48
C VAL A 800 27.45 -8.05 -22.58
N CYS A 801 28.73 -7.77 -22.80
CA CYS A 801 29.83 -8.42 -22.07
C CYS A 801 29.84 -8.10 -20.56
N ASN A 802 29.30 -6.95 -20.13
CA ASN A 802 29.28 -6.54 -18.72
C ASN A 802 28.52 -7.53 -17.83
N THR A 803 27.58 -8.30 -18.38
CA THR A 803 26.86 -9.35 -17.66
C THR A 803 27.80 -10.30 -16.92
N CYS A 804 28.97 -10.59 -17.49
CA CYS A 804 29.97 -11.47 -16.89
C CYS A 804 31.34 -10.82 -16.68
N HIS A 805 31.52 -9.52 -16.97
CA HIS A 805 32.82 -8.82 -16.82
C HIS A 805 32.72 -7.52 -15.99
N THR A 806 31.74 -7.41 -15.10
CA THR A 806 31.58 -6.25 -14.21
C THR A 806 32.73 -6.18 -13.21
N GLY A 807 33.61 -5.20 -13.35
CA GLY A 807 34.75 -5.00 -12.43
C GLY A 807 35.88 -6.01 -12.59
N ALA A 808 35.85 -6.82 -13.65
CA ALA A 808 36.87 -7.81 -14.00
C ALA A 808 38.19 -7.13 -14.42
N ALA A 809 39.34 -7.64 -13.95
CA ALA A 809 40.68 -7.14 -14.29
C ALA A 809 41.56 -8.24 -14.91
N HIS A 810 42.24 -7.94 -16.03
CA HIS A 810 43.09 -8.87 -16.79
C HIS A 810 44.08 -9.67 -15.90
N ASN A 811 43.70 -10.89 -15.52
CA ASN A 811 44.46 -11.73 -14.59
C ASN A 811 45.08 -12.98 -15.25
N GLY A 812 44.92 -13.14 -16.57
CA GLY A 812 45.53 -14.22 -17.36
C GLY A 812 44.81 -15.56 -17.33
N TRP A 813 43.71 -15.68 -16.59
CA TRP A 813 42.75 -16.79 -16.61
C TRP A 813 41.34 -16.23 -16.84
N ILE A 814 40.30 -17.07 -16.91
CA ILE A 814 38.91 -16.59 -17.03
C ILE A 814 38.68 -15.57 -15.90
N ASP A 815 38.29 -14.36 -16.25
CA ASP A 815 38.14 -13.23 -15.33
C ASP A 815 36.71 -12.73 -15.43
N LEU A 816 35.86 -13.24 -14.54
CA LEU A 816 34.43 -12.97 -14.55
C LEU A 816 34.00 -12.15 -13.34
N GLY A 817 33.24 -11.11 -13.62
CA GLY A 817 32.51 -10.32 -12.64
C GLY A 817 31.03 -10.27 -13.01
N PHE A 818 30.18 -10.83 -12.16
CA PHE A 818 28.75 -10.93 -12.46
C PHE A 818 27.99 -9.76 -11.84
N LEU A 819 26.95 -9.28 -12.54
CA LEU A 819 25.99 -8.37 -11.93
C LEU A 819 25.18 -9.10 -10.86
N SER A 820 24.84 -8.39 -9.78
CA SER A 820 24.05 -8.93 -8.67
C SER A 820 22.66 -9.44 -9.11
N ALA A 821 22.14 -8.95 -10.23
CA ALA A 821 20.91 -9.45 -10.87
C ALA A 821 20.98 -10.96 -11.21
N TYR A 822 22.18 -11.52 -11.37
CA TYR A 822 22.41 -12.93 -11.66
C TYR A 822 22.73 -13.76 -10.42
N ASN A 823 22.63 -13.20 -9.21
CA ASN A 823 22.84 -13.95 -7.97
C ASN A 823 21.75 -15.01 -7.79
N ALA A 824 22.16 -16.24 -7.49
CA ALA A 824 21.26 -17.28 -7.03
C ALA A 824 20.83 -17.02 -5.58
N LYS A 825 19.77 -17.71 -5.12
CA LYS A 825 19.37 -17.62 -3.71
C LYS A 825 20.44 -18.19 -2.76
N SER A 826 21.34 -19.02 -3.27
CA SER A 826 22.46 -19.61 -2.53
C SER A 826 23.65 -18.67 -2.33
N GLY A 827 23.64 -17.47 -2.93
CA GLY A 827 24.67 -16.46 -2.73
C GLY A 827 25.03 -15.69 -4.01
N SER A 828 26.08 -14.89 -3.93
CA SER A 828 26.57 -14.08 -5.05
C SER A 828 27.13 -14.93 -6.18
N ALA A 829 26.75 -14.62 -7.41
CA ALA A 829 27.28 -15.24 -8.61
C ALA A 829 28.79 -14.99 -8.71
N ALA A 830 29.56 -16.06 -8.85
CA ALA A 830 31.01 -15.99 -8.88
C ALA A 830 31.58 -17.11 -9.75
N GLU A 831 32.79 -16.90 -10.27
CA GLU A 831 33.62 -18.04 -10.65
C GLU A 831 34.09 -18.77 -9.38
N ASN A 832 34.27 -20.07 -9.50
CA ASN A 832 34.78 -20.88 -8.41
C ASN A 832 36.27 -20.58 -8.21
N PRO A 833 36.69 -20.09 -7.03
CA PRO A 833 38.05 -19.61 -6.80
C PRO A 833 39.14 -20.70 -6.82
N ASN A 834 38.76 -21.98 -6.98
CA ASN A 834 39.69 -23.12 -6.96
C ASN A 834 40.41 -23.38 -8.30
N GLY A 835 40.33 -22.47 -9.27
CA GLY A 835 41.01 -22.59 -10.57
C GLY A 835 40.40 -23.59 -11.54
N THR A 836 39.18 -24.06 -11.28
CA THR A 836 38.50 -25.11 -12.06
C THR A 836 37.66 -24.58 -13.24
N ALA A 837 37.76 -23.30 -13.59
CA ALA A 837 36.96 -22.66 -14.65
C ALA A 837 35.44 -22.97 -14.54
N THR A 838 34.91 -23.13 -13.33
CA THR A 838 33.47 -23.39 -13.08
C THR A 838 32.81 -22.16 -12.49
N CYS A 839 31.52 -21.99 -12.72
CA CYS A 839 30.71 -20.93 -12.11
C CYS A 839 29.87 -21.50 -10.98
N VAL A 840 29.66 -20.71 -9.92
CA VAL A 840 28.83 -21.04 -8.76
C VAL A 840 27.84 -19.92 -8.48
N ASN A 841 26.72 -20.25 -7.83
CA ASN A 841 25.74 -19.26 -7.40
C ASN A 841 25.17 -18.37 -8.52
N VAL A 842 25.21 -18.83 -9.78
CA VAL A 842 24.60 -18.14 -10.91
C VAL A 842 23.13 -18.55 -11.01
N SER A 843 22.22 -17.58 -11.00
CA SER A 843 20.76 -17.80 -11.02
C SER A 843 20.29 -18.56 -12.27
N CYS A 844 20.90 -18.32 -13.44
CA CYS A 844 20.61 -19.02 -14.68
C CYS A 844 20.96 -20.52 -14.64
N HIS A 845 21.92 -20.90 -13.78
CA HIS A 845 22.30 -22.29 -13.51
C HIS A 845 21.67 -22.81 -12.20
N GLY A 846 20.68 -22.09 -11.67
CA GLY A 846 19.97 -22.36 -10.42
C GLY A 846 20.87 -22.53 -9.21
N GLY A 847 21.95 -21.76 -9.15
CA GLY A 847 22.91 -21.78 -8.07
C GLY A 847 23.76 -23.05 -7.98
N LYS A 848 23.69 -23.96 -8.96
CA LYS A 848 24.54 -25.14 -9.02
C LYS A 848 25.92 -24.80 -9.59
N THR A 849 26.92 -25.57 -9.19
CA THR A 849 28.25 -25.52 -9.81
C THR A 849 28.15 -26.02 -11.25
N THR A 850 28.57 -25.19 -12.20
CA THR A 850 28.58 -25.58 -13.62
C THR A 850 29.67 -26.60 -13.91
N PRO A 851 29.57 -27.34 -15.03
CA PRO A 851 30.74 -27.95 -15.66
C PRO A 851 31.82 -26.90 -15.99
N ASP A 852 33.02 -27.37 -16.28
CA ASP A 852 34.14 -26.54 -16.72
C ASP A 852 33.74 -25.68 -17.93
N TRP A 853 33.97 -24.37 -17.88
CA TRP A 853 33.53 -23.40 -18.88
C TRP A 853 34.21 -23.56 -20.24
N SER A 854 35.42 -24.12 -20.24
CA SER A 854 36.24 -24.27 -21.44
C SER A 854 36.02 -25.60 -22.16
N THR A 855 35.69 -26.66 -21.41
CA THR A 855 35.62 -28.04 -21.92
C THR A 855 34.29 -28.74 -21.66
N GLY A 856 33.50 -28.26 -20.71
CA GLY A 856 32.21 -28.82 -20.33
C GLY A 856 31.03 -28.21 -21.09
N SER A 857 29.90 -28.91 -21.05
CA SER A 857 28.64 -28.44 -21.66
C SER A 857 27.44 -28.94 -20.87
N ILE A 858 26.37 -28.17 -20.86
CA ILE A 858 25.05 -28.58 -20.39
C ILE A 858 24.13 -28.68 -21.62
N ASN A 859 23.49 -29.83 -21.82
CA ASN A 859 22.48 -29.95 -22.85
C ASN A 859 21.13 -29.51 -22.29
N VAL A 860 20.70 -28.30 -22.66
CA VAL A 860 19.44 -27.70 -22.22
C VAL A 860 18.21 -28.60 -22.47
N ASN A 861 18.25 -29.46 -23.49
CA ASN A 861 17.13 -30.31 -23.86
C ASN A 861 17.00 -31.59 -23.01
N SER A 862 18.03 -31.98 -22.25
CA SER A 862 18.04 -33.22 -21.47
C SER A 862 18.46 -33.04 -20.01
N ASP A 863 19.28 -32.03 -19.72
CA ASP A 863 20.00 -31.91 -18.46
C ASP A 863 19.32 -30.90 -17.52
N CYS A 864 17.99 -30.87 -17.49
CA CYS A 864 17.22 -29.86 -16.76
C CYS A 864 17.61 -29.80 -15.27
N THR A 865 17.93 -30.95 -14.66
CA THR A 865 18.37 -31.03 -13.26
C THR A 865 19.78 -30.49 -13.02
N ALA A 866 20.57 -30.19 -14.06
CA ALA A 866 21.84 -29.48 -13.91
C ALA A 866 21.63 -28.00 -13.57
N CYS A 867 20.45 -27.44 -13.86
CA CYS A 867 20.09 -26.07 -13.51
C CYS A 867 18.96 -25.99 -12.48
N HIS A 868 18.06 -26.97 -12.42
CA HIS A 868 16.88 -26.91 -11.55
C HIS A 868 17.05 -27.73 -10.26
N THR A 869 16.57 -27.19 -9.13
CA THR A 869 16.58 -27.84 -7.81
C THR A 869 15.15 -27.95 -7.27
N ILE A 870 14.82 -29.02 -6.52
CA ILE A 870 13.52 -29.13 -5.83
C ILE A 870 13.52 -28.21 -4.61
N GLY A 871 12.40 -27.56 -4.31
CA GLY A 871 12.18 -26.81 -3.07
C GLY A 871 11.90 -25.33 -3.32
N THR A 872 12.03 -24.49 -2.30
CA THR A 872 11.88 -23.03 -2.46
C THR A 872 13.22 -22.30 -2.46
N GLY A 873 14.31 -23.05 -2.25
CA GLY A 873 15.67 -22.55 -2.07
C GLY A 873 16.36 -22.03 -3.33
N GLN A 874 15.72 -22.03 -4.51
CA GLN A 874 16.25 -21.42 -5.73
C GLN A 874 15.15 -20.73 -6.54
N TYR A 875 15.50 -19.72 -7.36
CA TYR A 875 14.55 -18.95 -8.18
C TYR A 875 13.89 -19.77 -9.29
N ASN A 876 14.66 -20.67 -9.90
CA ASN A 876 14.22 -21.57 -10.95
C ASN A 876 13.82 -22.95 -10.38
N SER A 877 13.39 -23.03 -9.13
CA SER A 877 12.96 -24.32 -8.60
C SER A 877 11.75 -24.84 -9.37
N TYR A 878 11.78 -26.12 -9.73
CA TYR A 878 10.69 -26.77 -10.46
C TYR A 878 9.52 -27.21 -9.57
N ASN A 879 9.35 -26.57 -8.40
CA ASN A 879 8.23 -26.83 -7.50
C ASN A 879 6.86 -26.59 -8.14
N SER A 880 6.80 -25.85 -9.24
CA SER A 880 5.64 -25.71 -10.11
C SER A 880 5.15 -27.04 -10.70
N GLY A 881 5.95 -28.11 -10.66
CA GLY A 881 5.59 -29.49 -11.03
C GLY A 881 5.03 -30.37 -9.89
N GLN A 882 4.89 -29.84 -8.67
CA GLN A 882 4.38 -30.62 -7.54
C GLN A 882 2.88 -30.83 -7.63
N HIS A 883 2.49 -31.95 -8.24
CA HIS A 883 1.21 -32.56 -7.93
C HIS A 883 1.25 -33.13 -6.51
N SER A 884 0.10 -33.14 -5.83
CA SER A 884 -0.12 -33.85 -4.55
C SER A 884 0.08 -35.38 -4.61
N ARG A 885 0.59 -35.90 -5.74
CA ARG A 885 0.86 -37.32 -5.99
C ARG A 885 2.33 -37.52 -6.38
N SER A 886 3.01 -38.39 -5.64
CA SER A 886 4.41 -38.82 -5.78
C SER A 886 4.85 -39.34 -7.17
N ASN A 887 3.93 -39.44 -8.13
CA ASN A 887 4.15 -40.02 -9.46
C ASN A 887 4.72 -39.04 -10.50
N HIS A 888 4.49 -37.73 -10.34
CA HIS A 888 4.96 -36.72 -11.30
C HIS A 888 6.37 -36.20 -10.98
N ALA A 889 6.74 -36.16 -9.69
CA ALA A 889 8.12 -35.86 -9.26
C ALA A 889 9.16 -36.88 -9.77
N ARG A 890 8.71 -38.02 -10.32
CA ARG A 890 9.56 -39.07 -10.91
C ARG A 890 9.60 -39.04 -12.44
N GLN A 891 8.83 -38.17 -13.10
CA GLN A 891 8.83 -38.05 -14.56
C GLN A 891 9.95 -37.10 -15.01
N ALA A 892 10.52 -37.36 -16.19
CA ALA A 892 11.47 -36.43 -16.79
C ALA A 892 10.76 -35.11 -17.17
N CYS A 893 11.46 -33.98 -17.05
CA CYS A 893 10.91 -32.65 -17.39
C CYS A 893 10.36 -32.61 -18.83
N THR A 894 10.99 -33.34 -19.75
CA THR A 894 10.60 -33.45 -21.17
C THR A 894 9.25 -34.15 -21.41
N VAL A 895 8.68 -34.81 -20.39
CA VAL A 895 7.32 -35.36 -20.45
C VAL A 895 6.29 -34.24 -20.57
N CYS A 896 6.54 -33.09 -19.95
CA CYS A 896 5.65 -31.94 -19.94
C CYS A 896 6.18 -30.77 -20.78
N HIS A 897 7.51 -30.61 -20.85
CA HIS A 897 8.17 -29.52 -21.53
C HIS A 897 8.69 -29.92 -22.91
N ASN A 898 8.33 -29.12 -23.91
CA ASN A 898 8.74 -29.31 -25.29
C ASN A 898 10.15 -28.77 -25.52
N THR A 899 11.05 -29.67 -25.88
CA THR A 899 12.47 -29.35 -26.12
C THR A 899 12.69 -28.45 -27.35
N THR A 900 11.75 -28.41 -28.29
CA THR A 900 11.85 -27.51 -29.46
C THR A 900 11.59 -26.05 -29.12
N THR A 901 10.82 -25.77 -28.06
CA THR A 901 10.51 -24.41 -27.61
C THR A 901 11.34 -23.97 -26.40
N LEU A 902 12.07 -24.89 -25.77
CA LEU A 902 12.94 -24.62 -24.62
C LEU A 902 13.98 -23.54 -24.95
N ALA A 903 14.83 -23.75 -25.96
CA ALA A 903 15.91 -22.80 -26.26
C ALA A 903 15.41 -21.40 -26.67
N THR A 904 14.23 -21.32 -27.28
CA THR A 904 13.67 -20.05 -27.80
C THR A 904 12.98 -19.24 -26.70
N ASN A 905 12.19 -19.90 -25.85
CA ASN A 905 11.31 -19.19 -24.91
C ASN A 905 11.83 -19.21 -23.47
N HIS A 906 12.55 -20.27 -23.06
CA HIS A 906 12.96 -20.47 -21.67
C HIS A 906 13.94 -19.40 -21.17
N PHE A 907 14.74 -18.82 -22.07
CA PHE A 907 15.81 -17.87 -21.74
C PHE A 907 15.49 -16.40 -22.06
N THR A 908 14.21 -16.04 -22.17
CA THR A 908 13.80 -14.68 -22.57
C THR A 908 13.75 -13.67 -21.42
N ARG A 909 13.99 -14.08 -20.17
CA ARG A 909 14.00 -13.21 -18.97
C ARG A 909 15.13 -13.55 -17.99
N LEU A 910 16.35 -13.73 -18.52
CA LEU A 910 17.53 -14.17 -17.75
C LEU A 910 18.02 -13.17 -16.69
N ASP A 911 17.70 -11.90 -16.85
CA ASP A 911 18.07 -10.75 -16.02
C ASP A 911 17.15 -10.54 -14.81
N THR A 912 16.14 -11.40 -14.64
CA THR A 912 15.16 -11.28 -13.56
C THR A 912 15.13 -12.54 -12.69
N ALA A 913 14.85 -12.39 -11.40
CA ALA A 913 14.63 -13.51 -10.48
C ALA A 913 13.34 -14.31 -10.79
N ALA A 914 12.47 -13.82 -11.67
CA ALA A 914 11.21 -14.46 -12.04
C ALA A 914 11.38 -15.43 -13.22
N MET A 915 11.82 -16.65 -12.91
CA MET A 915 12.11 -17.70 -13.92
C MET A 915 10.87 -18.47 -14.42
N GLU A 916 9.72 -18.36 -13.73
CA GLU A 916 8.49 -19.10 -14.07
C GLU A 916 7.72 -18.55 -15.29
N GLY A 917 7.85 -17.25 -15.59
CA GLY A 917 7.11 -16.61 -16.68
C GLY A 917 7.38 -17.22 -18.07
N PRO A 918 8.65 -17.35 -18.50
CA PRO A 918 8.99 -17.94 -19.79
C PRO A 918 8.91 -19.48 -19.83
N ALA A 919 9.09 -20.14 -18.68
CA ALA A 919 9.07 -21.59 -18.58
C ALA A 919 7.68 -22.18 -18.90
N ALA A 920 6.61 -21.50 -18.52
CA ALA A 920 5.23 -21.85 -18.85
C ALA A 920 4.98 -21.99 -20.36
N ALA A 921 5.66 -21.19 -21.19
CA ALA A 921 5.55 -21.22 -22.66
C ALA A 921 6.21 -22.45 -23.31
N THR A 922 6.87 -23.29 -22.51
CA THR A 922 7.47 -24.54 -22.98
C THR A 922 6.61 -25.76 -22.69
N ILE A 923 5.50 -25.62 -21.96
CA ILE A 923 4.61 -26.73 -21.59
C ILE A 923 3.70 -27.09 -22.78
N GLY A 924 3.69 -28.37 -23.15
CA GLY A 924 2.81 -28.89 -24.22
C GLY A 924 3.43 -28.92 -25.62
N GLY A 925 2.72 -29.57 -26.55
CA GLY A 925 3.14 -29.75 -27.95
C GLY A 925 3.43 -31.21 -28.30
N GLY A 926 3.66 -31.48 -29.60
CA GLY A 926 3.64 -32.84 -30.16
C GLY A 926 4.68 -33.83 -29.63
N SER A 927 5.73 -33.36 -28.96
CA SER A 927 6.76 -34.20 -28.32
C SER A 927 6.48 -34.49 -26.83
N THR A 928 5.41 -33.92 -26.27
CA THR A 928 5.07 -34.01 -24.84
C THR A 928 3.84 -34.87 -24.63
N ARG A 929 3.54 -35.20 -23.37
CA ARG A 929 2.28 -35.85 -22.99
C ARG A 929 1.19 -34.85 -22.59
N VAL A 930 1.45 -33.56 -22.73
CA VAL A 930 0.51 -32.46 -22.44
C VAL A 930 -0.15 -32.02 -23.75
N ASN A 931 -1.46 -32.26 -23.84
CA ASN A 931 -2.25 -31.97 -25.04
C ASN A 931 -2.59 -30.47 -25.14
N SER A 932 -2.85 -29.81 -24.01
CA SER A 932 -3.04 -28.36 -23.94
C SER A 932 -2.63 -27.81 -22.58
N TYR A 933 -2.18 -26.55 -22.55
CA TYR A 933 -1.85 -25.82 -21.33
C TYR A 933 -2.33 -24.37 -21.44
N ASN A 934 -2.97 -23.85 -20.40
CA ASN A 934 -3.37 -22.46 -20.28
C ASN A 934 -2.55 -21.81 -19.17
N ALA A 935 -1.67 -20.86 -19.54
CA ALA A 935 -0.76 -20.20 -18.60
C ALA A 935 -1.47 -19.27 -17.60
N SER A 936 -2.61 -18.67 -17.98
CA SER A 936 -3.35 -17.72 -17.13
C SER A 936 -4.10 -18.43 -16.00
N THR A 937 -4.71 -19.58 -16.31
CA THR A 937 -5.41 -20.41 -15.33
C THR A 937 -4.54 -21.52 -14.77
N ARG A 938 -3.30 -21.64 -15.28
CA ARG A 938 -2.35 -22.73 -15.06
C ARG A 938 -3.04 -24.09 -15.14
N THR A 939 -3.86 -24.33 -16.15
CA THR A 939 -4.57 -25.62 -16.32
C THR A 939 -3.96 -26.41 -17.47
N CYS A 940 -3.84 -27.73 -17.35
CA CYS A 940 -3.42 -28.59 -18.45
C CYS A 940 -4.36 -29.76 -18.72
N THR A 941 -4.40 -30.21 -19.98
CA THR A 941 -4.95 -31.52 -20.35
C THR A 941 -3.81 -32.43 -20.80
N THR A 942 -3.88 -33.73 -20.48
CA THR A 942 -2.77 -34.68 -20.75
C THR A 942 -3.27 -35.98 -21.37
N SER A 943 -2.36 -36.78 -21.93
CA SER A 943 -2.64 -38.16 -22.35
C SER A 943 -2.53 -39.19 -21.21
N CYS A 944 -2.15 -38.75 -20.00
CA CYS A 944 -1.98 -39.60 -18.83
C CYS A 944 -3.27 -39.71 -18.01
N HIS A 945 -3.98 -38.59 -17.88
CA HIS A 945 -5.17 -38.40 -17.05
C HIS A 945 -5.99 -37.18 -17.53
N GLY A 946 -7.13 -36.91 -16.88
CA GLY A 946 -8.02 -35.78 -17.17
C GLY A 946 -7.41 -34.39 -16.90
N SER A 947 -8.25 -33.35 -17.02
CA SER A 947 -7.83 -31.94 -16.83
C SER A 947 -7.56 -31.62 -15.36
N GLU A 948 -6.49 -30.86 -15.09
CA GLU A 948 -6.08 -30.41 -13.74
C GLU A 948 -5.81 -28.89 -13.74
N ARG A 949 -6.03 -28.21 -12.60
CA ARG A 949 -5.85 -26.75 -12.38
C ARG A 949 -4.79 -26.48 -11.31
N TRP A 950 -3.93 -25.49 -11.56
CA TRP A 950 -2.71 -25.21 -10.79
C TRP A 950 -2.66 -23.75 -10.31
#